data_AF-A0A7Y6IP59-F1
#
_entry.id   AF-A0A7Y6IP59-F1
#
_cell.length_a   1.000
_cell.length_b   1.000
_cell.length_c   1.000
_cell.angle_alpha   90.00
_cell.angle_beta   90.00
_cell.angle_gamma   90.00
#
_symmetry.space_group_name_H-M   'P 1'
#
loop_
_entity.id
_entity.type
_entity.pdbx_description
1 polymer ?
#
loop_
_entity_poly.entity_id
_entity_poly.type
_entity_poly.pdbx_seq_one_letter_code
_entity_poly.pdbx_strand_id
1 'polypeptide(L)'
;MSANNPPHGQDPDRTTAYRWSQEQPPNQTAPLGQPYPPQQPYAGGQYGQQAPYGEQASSGQQPGYGEQPGYGQQPGYGQQSDYGQQPGYGQQPSYGQPAYGQPDHGQAAFSQQAGYGQQPYGGQQGGYGQQDYLQQGYAQHNQQGQGYGQQGQQGWQQQGPEGFGPAQPAGKGRKGWIIAVAAALAVVLLGGGAVWAVGAIGGGGTQPHDVLPPNAIAYTRLDLDPAANQKLALFQIGRKFSVTKDAFTGEDPRQALFNALKKDGGDDNLAKMDFARDVDPWLGSRIGVAVMPPAAGGKEPEFAVAVQVKDEEAAKAGIAKLMGKDEKYGIAFRDDYALLTDEQAKADKYAAESGSLATAADFSDDLDAVGEQGVLSFWTRLGEIGKLAAEDMNAEEAKALEQVKNARFAGALRFDSAYAELAGVVRGAEGLVDGDLEGAKLSTLPASTAGALSISGLDQIVTKKWADIEKSMAATPGGSEFKQFVEQAKQTYGLQLPDDLATFLGKNLTVAVDSEGLDSDQLKGGVRIVTDPAKAQAVFDKVEKAVTSSGQPAPKVAKVAGDGTFTVATTDEYAKKLAEEGTLGDSETFTTAVPDADKATFAVFVDLDKVEKYYLKDMEGEDKANAQVLRAVGLSGTQTATDATFSLRVLFN
;
A
#
# COMPACT_ATOMS: atom_id res chain seq x y z
N MET A 1 -50.94 5.46 -20.64
CA MET A 1 -52.01 6.16 -19.88
C MET A 1 -51.60 6.18 -18.41
N SER A 2 -52.15 7.09 -17.60
CA SER A 2 -51.84 7.29 -16.17
C SER A 2 -52.29 6.08 -15.29
N ALA A 3 -51.98 5.98 -13.99
CA ALA A 3 -51.40 6.93 -13.02
C ALA A 3 -50.82 6.22 -11.77
N ASN A 4 -49.98 6.93 -10.98
CA ASN A 4 -49.83 6.95 -9.49
C ASN A 4 -49.58 5.61 -8.71
N ASN A 5 -48.88 5.54 -7.57
CA ASN A 5 -48.19 6.51 -6.70
C ASN A 5 -47.09 5.77 -5.86
N PRO A 6 -45.97 6.41 -5.46
CA PRO A 6 -45.07 5.87 -4.43
C PRO A 6 -45.52 6.22 -2.99
N PRO A 7 -45.03 5.53 -1.94
CA PRO A 7 -45.29 5.88 -0.54
C PRO A 7 -44.45 7.09 -0.05
N HIS A 8 -44.91 7.74 1.02
CA HIS A 8 -44.26 8.93 1.60
C HIS A 8 -43.18 8.59 2.63
N GLY A 9 -42.10 9.37 2.72
CA GLY A 9 -41.23 9.34 3.90
C GLY A 9 -39.77 9.80 3.79
N GLN A 10 -39.43 10.86 3.05
CA GLN A 10 -38.10 11.51 3.17
C GLN A 10 -38.16 13.01 2.81
N ASP A 11 -37.27 13.79 3.42
CA ASP A 11 -37.20 15.26 3.39
C ASP A 11 -36.18 15.73 2.32
N PRO A 12 -36.57 16.56 1.31
CA PRO A 12 -35.66 16.95 0.24
C PRO A 12 -34.53 17.93 0.64
N ASP A 13 -34.75 18.80 1.65
CA ASP A 13 -33.91 19.99 1.86
C ASP A 13 -32.77 19.78 2.87
N ARG A 14 -31.92 18.79 2.60
CA ARG A 14 -30.62 18.59 3.30
C ARG A 14 -29.39 18.72 2.40
N THR A 15 -29.31 19.83 1.65
CA THR A 15 -28.07 20.28 1.01
C THR A 15 -27.72 21.73 1.39
N THR A 16 -27.01 21.90 2.51
CA THR A 16 -26.41 23.20 2.87
C THR A 16 -24.96 23.01 3.29
N ALA A 17 -24.03 23.60 2.54
CA ALA A 17 -22.60 23.46 2.81
C ALA A 17 -22.17 24.22 4.07
N TYR A 18 -21.33 23.61 4.89
CA TYR A 18 -20.64 24.30 5.99
C TYR A 18 -19.69 25.36 5.43
N ARG A 19 -19.92 26.63 5.80
CA ARG A 19 -18.94 27.70 5.71
C ARG A 19 -18.45 28.05 7.11
N TRP A 20 -17.18 28.43 7.21
CA TRP A 20 -16.52 28.86 8.44
C TRP A 20 -17.29 29.96 9.17
N SER A 21 -17.43 29.78 10.49
CA SER A 21 -17.84 30.82 11.43
C SER A 21 -16.64 31.22 12.30
N GLN A 22 -16.21 32.48 12.21
CA GLN A 22 -15.33 33.06 13.23
C GLN A 22 -16.14 33.35 14.50
N GLU A 23 -15.62 32.98 15.66
CA GLU A 23 -16.19 33.38 16.95
C GLU A 23 -15.40 34.54 17.56
N GLN A 24 -16.11 35.58 18.01
CA GLN A 24 -15.62 36.54 19.01
C GLN A 24 -16.75 36.86 20.01
N PRO A 25 -16.41 37.19 21.28
CA PRO A 25 -17.32 37.03 22.40
C PRO A 25 -18.37 38.15 22.57
N PRO A 26 -19.47 37.88 23.29
CA PRO A 26 -20.61 38.81 23.43
C PRO A 26 -20.38 39.89 24.49
N ASN A 27 -20.97 41.08 24.30
CA ASN A 27 -21.07 42.08 25.37
C ASN A 27 -22.35 42.96 25.32
N GLN A 28 -23.21 42.76 26.32
CA GLN A 28 -24.10 43.71 27.02
C GLN A 28 -24.96 44.77 26.25
N THR A 29 -26.29 44.53 26.30
CA THR A 29 -27.38 45.49 26.65
C THR A 29 -27.63 46.81 25.88
N ALA A 30 -28.73 46.82 25.08
CA ALA A 30 -29.91 47.72 25.18
C ALA A 30 -29.79 49.28 25.05
N PRO A 31 -30.89 50.03 24.76
CA PRO A 31 -32.07 49.74 23.90
C PRO A 31 -32.57 50.93 23.02
N LEU A 32 -33.57 50.64 22.14
CA LEU A 32 -34.63 51.54 21.60
C LEU A 32 -34.28 52.78 20.72
N GLY A 33 -34.76 52.77 19.47
CA GLY A 33 -34.88 53.96 18.59
C GLY A 33 -35.47 53.65 17.19
N GLN A 34 -36.56 54.34 16.81
CA GLN A 34 -37.24 54.31 15.48
C GLN A 34 -37.43 55.78 15.01
N PRO A 35 -37.70 56.13 13.72
CA PRO A 35 -38.23 55.28 12.63
C PRO A 35 -37.62 55.46 11.19
N TYR A 36 -38.11 54.58 10.29
CA TYR A 36 -38.28 54.60 8.81
C TYR A 36 -38.55 55.95 8.08
N PRO A 37 -38.66 56.02 6.70
CA PRO A 37 -38.29 55.15 5.54
C PRO A 37 -37.57 55.97 4.40
N PRO A 38 -37.57 55.66 3.07
CA PRO A 38 -37.94 54.47 2.26
C PRO A 38 -36.82 53.95 1.29
N GLN A 39 -37.18 53.00 0.41
CA GLN A 39 -36.31 52.28 -0.54
C GLN A 39 -36.63 52.56 -2.03
N GLN A 40 -35.83 51.94 -2.92
CA GLN A 40 -36.12 51.52 -4.32
C GLN A 40 -35.90 52.53 -5.47
N PRO A 41 -35.74 52.07 -6.73
CA PRO A 41 -35.39 50.72 -7.24
C PRO A 41 -34.17 50.69 -8.20
N TYR A 42 -33.69 49.50 -8.55
CA TYR A 42 -32.88 49.28 -9.76
C TYR A 42 -33.78 49.09 -10.99
N ALA A 43 -33.37 49.64 -12.14
CA ALA A 43 -33.92 49.35 -13.46
C ALA A 43 -32.80 49.33 -14.50
N GLY A 44 -32.86 48.43 -15.47
CA GLY A 44 -31.87 48.30 -16.55
C GLY A 44 -32.14 49.21 -17.74
N GLY A 45 -31.10 49.45 -18.54
CA GLY A 45 -31.17 50.20 -19.80
C GLY A 45 -29.93 49.93 -20.65
N GLN A 46 -30.08 49.91 -21.98
CA GLN A 46 -29.07 49.43 -22.92
C GLN A 46 -28.87 50.45 -24.06
N TYR A 47 -27.69 50.38 -24.71
CA TYR A 47 -27.27 51.11 -25.92
C TYR A 47 -26.86 52.58 -25.76
N GLY A 48 -25.72 52.90 -26.39
CA GLY A 48 -25.18 54.24 -26.61
C GLY A 48 -23.82 54.13 -27.30
N GLN A 49 -23.65 54.75 -28.49
CA GLN A 49 -22.39 54.73 -29.25
C GLN A 49 -21.82 56.15 -29.41
N GLN A 50 -20.57 56.22 -29.88
CA GLN A 50 -19.87 57.39 -30.46
C GLN A 50 -19.21 58.38 -29.48
N ALA A 51 -18.25 59.13 -30.01
CA ALA A 51 -17.23 59.97 -29.33
C ALA A 51 -16.95 61.20 -30.26
N PRO A 52 -15.80 61.93 -30.25
CA PRO A 52 -14.71 62.12 -29.28
C PRO A 52 -14.47 63.64 -28.96
N TYR A 53 -13.20 64.11 -28.97
CA TYR A 53 -12.65 65.46 -28.63
C TYR A 53 -12.46 65.78 -27.13
N GLY A 54 -11.37 66.42 -26.69
CA GLY A 54 -10.12 66.80 -27.40
C GLY A 54 -9.15 67.64 -26.54
N GLU A 55 -7.87 67.74 -26.97
CA GLU A 55 -6.85 68.82 -26.75
C GLU A 55 -6.56 69.41 -25.33
N GLN A 56 -5.36 69.93 -24.99
CA GLN A 56 -3.98 69.82 -25.49
C GLN A 56 -2.99 70.51 -24.48
N ALA A 57 -1.69 70.21 -24.59
CA ALA A 57 -0.50 71.04 -24.24
C ALA A 57 0.35 70.63 -23.01
N SER A 58 1.66 70.90 -22.97
CA SER A 58 2.77 70.51 -23.90
C SER A 58 4.13 71.03 -23.39
N SER A 59 5.07 70.11 -23.11
CA SER A 59 6.53 70.31 -22.93
C SER A 59 7.19 68.93 -22.75
N GLY A 60 8.45 68.66 -23.12
CA GLY A 60 9.51 69.47 -23.73
C GLY A 60 10.86 69.19 -23.01
N GLN A 61 11.98 68.86 -23.67
CA GLN A 61 12.29 68.76 -25.10
C GLN A 61 13.23 67.55 -25.41
N GLN A 62 13.52 67.31 -26.69
CA GLN A 62 14.53 66.37 -27.22
C GLN A 62 15.33 67.13 -28.31
N PRO A 63 16.60 66.77 -28.63
CA PRO A 63 16.96 65.64 -29.52
C PRO A 63 18.24 64.91 -29.01
N GLY A 64 18.87 63.91 -29.65
CA GLY A 64 18.78 63.16 -30.94
C GLY A 64 20.03 62.24 -30.99
N TYR A 65 20.28 61.28 -31.89
CA TYR A 65 19.71 60.78 -33.17
C TYR A 65 19.96 59.24 -33.19
N GLY A 66 19.50 58.42 -34.16
CA GLY A 66 18.72 58.66 -35.38
C GLY A 66 18.24 57.34 -36.02
N GLU A 67 17.51 57.47 -37.14
CA GLU A 67 16.71 56.46 -37.88
C GLU A 67 17.40 55.10 -38.20
N GLN A 68 16.75 53.92 -38.24
CA GLN A 68 15.60 53.45 -39.08
C GLN A 68 15.85 53.45 -40.62
N PRO A 69 15.15 52.62 -41.44
CA PRO A 69 14.70 51.22 -41.25
C PRO A 69 14.80 50.32 -42.53
N GLY A 70 14.37 49.05 -42.48
CA GLY A 70 13.52 48.47 -43.58
C GLY A 70 13.93 47.18 -44.33
N TYR A 71 13.05 46.17 -44.23
CA TYR A 71 12.55 45.19 -45.24
C TYR A 71 13.45 44.46 -46.28
N GLY A 72 13.26 43.12 -46.36
CA GLY A 72 13.58 42.24 -47.51
C GLY A 72 13.66 40.76 -47.09
N GLN A 73 12.67 39.88 -47.37
CA GLN A 73 12.32 39.21 -48.65
C GLN A 73 13.25 38.03 -49.03
N GLN A 74 12.66 36.86 -49.31
CA GLN A 74 13.32 35.59 -49.66
C GLN A 74 13.24 35.36 -51.19
N PRO A 75 14.34 34.98 -51.87
CA PRO A 75 14.45 33.66 -52.56
C PRO A 75 15.91 33.12 -52.57
N GLY A 76 16.31 31.98 -53.18
CA GLY A 76 15.56 30.86 -53.78
C GLY A 76 16.31 30.16 -54.95
N TYR A 77 16.70 28.89 -54.79
CA TYR A 77 17.13 27.88 -55.81
C TYR A 77 18.47 28.00 -56.59
N GLY A 78 19.07 26.82 -56.88
CA GLY A 78 20.25 26.56 -57.76
C GLY A 78 21.20 25.50 -57.16
N GLN A 79 21.17 24.21 -57.54
CA GLN A 79 21.85 23.52 -58.68
C GLN A 79 23.40 23.51 -58.66
N GLN A 80 24.15 22.48 -59.14
CA GLN A 80 23.94 21.02 -59.28
C GLN A 80 25.26 20.31 -59.72
N SER A 81 25.58 19.16 -59.11
CA SER A 81 26.44 18.01 -59.56
C SER A 81 27.90 18.13 -60.06
N ASP A 82 28.67 17.09 -59.65
CA ASP A 82 29.54 16.19 -60.45
C ASP A 82 31.09 16.27 -60.46
N TYR A 83 31.67 15.12 -60.84
CA TYR A 83 33.08 14.67 -60.86
C TYR A 83 33.74 14.40 -59.48
N GLY A 84 34.32 13.21 -59.20
CA GLY A 84 34.21 11.93 -59.90
C GLY A 84 35.38 10.94 -59.67
N GLN A 85 35.07 9.64 -59.83
CA GLN A 85 35.96 8.48 -60.06
C GLN A 85 36.60 7.68 -58.90
N GLN A 86 36.64 6.36 -59.18
CA GLN A 86 37.18 5.19 -58.45
C GLN A 86 38.71 4.96 -58.73
N PRO A 87 39.41 3.85 -58.33
CA PRO A 87 38.94 2.55 -57.78
C PRO A 87 39.78 1.81 -56.69
N GLY A 88 39.08 0.96 -55.92
CA GLY A 88 39.37 -0.49 -55.87
C GLY A 88 40.44 -1.07 -54.92
N TYR A 89 40.36 -2.41 -54.79
CA TYR A 89 41.21 -3.33 -54.01
C TYR A 89 41.14 -3.20 -52.46
N GLY A 90 40.97 -4.29 -51.69
CA GLY A 90 40.80 -5.70 -52.05
C GLY A 90 40.10 -6.53 -50.95
N GLN A 91 39.73 -7.78 -51.28
CA GLN A 91 39.00 -8.71 -50.42
C GLN A 91 39.89 -9.88 -49.93
N GLN A 92 39.28 -10.77 -49.11
CA GLN A 92 39.76 -12.08 -48.64
C GLN A 92 40.77 -12.10 -47.47
N PRO A 93 40.84 -13.22 -46.71
CA PRO A 93 40.13 -14.50 -46.92
C PRO A 93 39.07 -14.86 -45.88
N SER A 94 37.91 -15.31 -46.38
CA SER A 94 37.11 -16.32 -45.69
C SER A 94 37.67 -17.70 -46.03
N TYR A 95 37.80 -18.56 -45.01
CA TYR A 95 37.88 -20.02 -45.12
C TYR A 95 36.74 -20.58 -44.26
N GLY A 96 36.00 -21.62 -44.64
CA GLY A 96 36.06 -22.42 -45.87
C GLY A 96 35.55 -23.83 -45.62
N GLN A 97 34.26 -24.10 -45.86
CA GLN A 97 33.71 -25.46 -45.77
C GLN A 97 34.16 -26.32 -46.97
N PRO A 98 34.05 -27.66 -46.85
CA PRO A 98 32.94 -28.29 -47.58
C PRO A 98 32.18 -29.36 -46.77
N ALA A 99 30.92 -29.60 -47.16
CA ALA A 99 30.11 -30.72 -46.71
C ALA A 99 30.06 -31.84 -47.78
N TYR A 100 29.90 -33.10 -47.34
CA TYR A 100 29.42 -34.25 -48.12
C TYR A 100 28.89 -35.32 -47.13
N GLY A 101 28.05 -36.28 -47.57
CA GLY A 101 27.43 -37.27 -46.67
C GLY A 101 26.98 -38.58 -47.33
N GLN A 102 26.45 -39.49 -46.51
CA GLN A 102 26.08 -40.91 -46.81
C GLN A 102 27.28 -41.82 -47.20
N PRO A 103 27.19 -43.18 -47.16
CA PRO A 103 26.02 -44.11 -47.27
C PRO A 103 25.42 -44.51 -45.90
N ASP A 104 24.28 -45.19 -45.73
CA ASP A 104 23.57 -46.28 -46.44
C ASP A 104 24.20 -47.69 -46.39
N HIS A 105 24.01 -48.36 -45.26
CA HIS A 105 23.91 -49.82 -45.14
C HIS A 105 22.99 -50.15 -43.93
N GLY A 106 22.15 -51.18 -43.91
CA GLY A 106 21.83 -52.11 -45.00
C GLY A 106 21.38 -53.50 -44.56
N GLN A 107 20.14 -53.64 -44.04
CA GLN A 107 19.43 -54.93 -43.80
C GLN A 107 20.08 -55.82 -42.69
N ALA A 108 19.38 -56.73 -41.99
CA ALA A 108 18.15 -57.46 -42.30
C ALA A 108 17.29 -57.77 -41.05
N ALA A 109 16.14 -58.41 -41.25
CA ALA A 109 15.13 -58.71 -40.22
C ALA A 109 15.49 -59.90 -39.31
N PHE A 110 14.83 -59.96 -38.15
CA PHE A 110 13.91 -61.09 -37.89
C PHE A 110 12.73 -60.68 -36.98
N SER A 111 11.73 -61.55 -36.89
CA SER A 111 10.43 -61.32 -36.24
C SER A 111 10.21 -62.22 -35.02
N GLN A 112 9.04 -62.08 -34.37
CA GLN A 112 8.43 -63.02 -33.40
C GLN A 112 9.08 -63.04 -31.98
N GLN A 113 8.36 -63.35 -30.88
CA GLN A 113 6.94 -63.73 -30.70
C GLN A 113 6.46 -63.53 -29.23
N ALA A 114 5.16 -63.69 -29.00
CA ALA A 114 4.46 -63.72 -27.69
C ALA A 114 5.03 -64.74 -26.67
N GLY A 115 4.74 -64.68 -25.36
CA GLY A 115 3.87 -63.76 -24.60
C GLY A 115 3.41 -64.39 -23.28
N TYR A 116 2.24 -63.97 -22.76
CA TYR A 116 1.42 -64.57 -21.68
C TYR A 116 2.11 -65.12 -20.39
N GLY A 117 1.82 -64.48 -19.26
CA GLY A 117 2.01 -65.07 -17.92
C GLY A 117 1.28 -64.25 -16.83
N GLN A 118 0.45 -64.89 -16.02
CA GLN A 118 -0.31 -64.24 -14.92
C GLN A 118 0.12 -64.74 -13.54
N GLN A 119 0.20 -63.81 -12.57
CA GLN A 119 -0.12 -64.01 -11.14
C GLN A 119 0.67 -65.08 -10.32
N PRO A 120 0.47 -65.20 -8.98
CA PRO A 120 0.12 -64.17 -7.96
C PRO A 120 0.96 -64.27 -6.66
N TYR A 121 0.69 -63.36 -5.71
CA TYR A 121 0.70 -63.49 -4.23
C TYR A 121 1.71 -64.39 -3.47
N GLY A 122 2.30 -63.82 -2.40
CA GLY A 122 2.56 -64.55 -1.14
C GLY A 122 3.92 -64.30 -0.50
N GLY A 123 3.94 -64.00 0.80
CA GLY A 123 5.17 -63.88 1.62
C GLY A 123 4.97 -62.98 2.85
N GLN A 124 5.27 -63.48 4.05
CA GLN A 124 5.02 -62.80 5.33
C GLN A 124 6.15 -63.10 6.32
N GLN A 125 6.42 -62.16 7.25
CA GLN A 125 7.34 -62.30 8.40
C GLN A 125 8.85 -62.36 8.02
N GLY A 126 9.82 -61.89 8.81
CA GLY A 126 9.77 -61.10 10.07
C GLY A 126 10.73 -61.62 11.15
N GLY A 127 11.54 -60.76 11.78
CA GLY A 127 12.18 -61.11 13.06
C GLY A 127 13.51 -60.43 13.47
N TYR A 128 13.42 -59.58 14.50
CA TYR A 128 14.24 -59.49 15.73
C TYR A 128 15.79 -59.37 15.73
N GLY A 129 16.27 -58.39 16.51
CA GLY A 129 17.56 -58.42 17.24
C GLY A 129 18.75 -57.74 16.55
N GLN A 130 19.72 -57.15 17.28
CA GLN A 130 19.74 -56.73 18.69
C GLN A 130 20.80 -55.61 18.85
N GLN A 131 20.83 -54.89 19.99
CA GLN A 131 21.79 -53.82 20.28
C GLN A 131 23.19 -54.37 20.62
N ASP A 132 24.24 -53.56 20.43
CA ASP A 132 25.21 -53.33 21.51
C ASP A 132 25.95 -51.97 21.36
N TYR A 133 26.68 -51.57 22.41
CA TYR A 133 27.32 -50.26 22.61
C TYR A 133 28.81 -50.23 22.22
N LEU A 134 29.39 -49.04 21.97
CA LEU A 134 30.38 -48.40 22.86
C LEU A 134 30.88 -47.02 22.36
N GLN A 135 31.83 -46.43 23.11
CA GLN A 135 32.16 -45.00 23.19
C GLN A 135 33.69 -44.75 23.16
N GLN A 136 34.11 -43.48 23.09
CA GLN A 136 35.48 -42.92 23.22
C GLN A 136 36.28 -42.82 21.89
N GLY A 137 37.18 -41.84 21.68
CA GLY A 137 37.49 -40.66 22.51
C GLY A 137 38.69 -39.83 22.01
N TYR A 138 38.71 -38.54 22.38
CA TYR A 138 39.81 -37.54 22.42
C TYR A 138 41.14 -37.75 21.65
N ALA A 139 41.58 -36.70 20.92
CA ALA A 139 42.91 -36.08 21.10
C ALA A 139 43.00 -34.67 20.43
N GLN A 140 44.00 -33.87 20.82
CA GLN A 140 44.20 -32.46 20.45
C GLN A 140 45.61 -32.24 19.87
N HIS A 141 45.78 -31.29 18.93
CA HIS A 141 47.10 -30.68 18.69
C HIS A 141 47.05 -29.22 18.19
N ASN A 142 48.11 -28.46 18.47
CA ASN A 142 48.29 -27.04 18.14
C ASN A 142 49.35 -26.84 17.04
N GLN A 143 49.21 -25.79 16.19
CA GLN A 143 50.15 -24.64 16.14
C GLN A 143 49.84 -23.57 15.08
N GLN A 144 49.78 -22.32 15.54
CA GLN A 144 50.31 -21.05 15.00
C GLN A 144 50.68 -20.93 13.50
N GLY A 145 50.19 -19.87 12.82
CA GLY A 145 50.70 -19.44 11.49
C GLY A 145 50.00 -18.19 10.90
N GLN A 146 50.66 -17.04 10.98
CA GLN A 146 50.20 -15.68 10.60
C GLN A 146 49.79 -15.49 9.11
N GLY A 147 48.92 -14.50 8.81
CA GLY A 147 49.12 -13.65 7.62
C GLY A 147 47.96 -13.41 6.62
N TYR A 148 47.12 -12.39 6.90
CA TYR A 148 46.35 -11.53 5.97
C TYR A 148 45.89 -12.03 4.58
N GLY A 149 44.55 -12.08 4.38
CA GLY A 149 43.92 -12.18 3.06
C GLY A 149 42.47 -11.67 3.08
N GLN A 150 42.21 -10.56 2.39
CA GLN A 150 40.94 -9.83 2.22
C GLN A 150 39.63 -10.56 2.58
N GLN A 151 38.87 -10.00 3.53
CA GLN A 151 37.41 -10.13 3.53
C GLN A 151 36.81 -8.93 2.75
N GLY A 152 36.07 -9.23 1.69
CA GLY A 152 35.25 -8.23 1.00
C GLY A 152 34.04 -7.82 1.85
N GLN A 153 33.56 -6.59 1.66
CA GLN A 153 32.39 -6.06 2.36
C GLN A 153 31.14 -6.90 2.04
N GLN A 154 30.60 -7.59 3.04
CA GLN A 154 29.28 -8.21 2.94
C GLN A 154 28.23 -7.15 3.28
N GLY A 155 27.37 -6.83 2.32
CA GLY A 155 26.32 -5.83 2.48
C GLY A 155 25.23 -6.28 3.45
N TRP A 156 24.52 -5.30 4.02
CA TRP A 156 23.43 -5.52 4.98
C TRP A 156 22.22 -6.21 4.33
N GLN A 157 22.19 -7.54 4.37
CA GLN A 157 20.96 -8.32 4.17
C GLN A 157 20.27 -8.43 5.53
N GLN A 158 19.20 -7.65 5.74
CA GLN A 158 18.41 -7.73 6.96
C GLN A 158 17.66 -9.06 7.00
N GLN A 159 17.99 -9.92 7.96
CA GLN A 159 17.10 -10.99 8.39
C GLN A 159 15.97 -10.35 9.20
N GLY A 160 14.82 -10.13 8.54
CA GLY A 160 13.56 -9.85 9.23
C GLY A 160 13.10 -11.05 10.06
N PRO A 161 12.11 -10.89 10.95
CA PRO A 161 11.60 -11.99 11.77
C PRO A 161 11.17 -13.20 10.93
N GLU A 162 11.67 -14.39 11.27
CA GLU A 162 11.38 -15.64 10.57
C GLU A 162 9.94 -16.11 10.85
N GLY A 163 8.97 -15.50 10.17
CA GLY A 163 7.55 -15.82 10.26
C GLY A 163 6.78 -15.66 8.93
N PHE A 164 7.22 -14.75 8.05
CA PHE A 164 6.64 -14.55 6.71
C PHE A 164 7.71 -14.73 5.63
N GLY A 165 8.05 -16.00 5.34
CA GLY A 165 8.74 -16.32 4.10
C GLY A 165 7.81 -16.14 2.89
N PRO A 166 8.34 -15.92 1.67
CA PRO A 166 7.51 -15.90 0.46
C PRO A 166 6.78 -17.23 0.33
N ALA A 167 5.47 -17.17 0.05
CA ALA A 167 4.60 -18.34 0.05
C ALA A 167 5.16 -19.45 -0.85
N GLN A 168 5.44 -20.63 -0.28
CA GLN A 168 5.88 -21.77 -1.06
C GLN A 168 4.80 -22.12 -2.09
N PRO A 169 5.14 -22.27 -3.39
CA PRO A 169 4.14 -22.48 -4.42
C PRO A 169 3.38 -23.78 -4.15
N ALA A 170 2.07 -23.66 -3.95
CA ALA A 170 1.21 -24.77 -3.55
C ALA A 170 1.41 -25.98 -4.49
N GLY A 171 1.69 -27.15 -3.89
CA GLY A 171 1.93 -28.38 -4.65
C GLY A 171 0.74 -28.69 -5.57
N LYS A 172 1.01 -29.01 -6.84
CA LYS A 172 0.01 -29.04 -7.93
C LYS A 172 -1.12 -30.08 -7.76
N GLY A 173 -2.10 -29.75 -6.91
CA GLY A 173 -3.39 -30.42 -6.82
C GLY A 173 -4.35 -29.89 -7.91
N ARG A 174 -4.79 -30.77 -8.82
CA ARG A 174 -5.70 -30.48 -9.95
C ARG A 174 -7.16 -30.20 -9.54
N LYS A 175 -7.38 -29.30 -8.56
CA LYS A 175 -8.71 -28.93 -8.06
C LYS A 175 -8.84 -27.50 -7.52
N GLY A 176 -7.73 -26.82 -7.21
CA GLY A 176 -7.75 -25.58 -6.44
C GLY A 176 -7.56 -24.30 -7.24
N TRP A 177 -7.95 -24.20 -8.51
CA TRP A 177 -7.53 -23.06 -9.34
C TRP A 177 -8.37 -21.78 -9.15
N ILE A 178 -9.67 -21.89 -8.88
CA ILE A 178 -10.48 -20.73 -8.44
C ILE A 178 -9.96 -20.24 -7.08
N ILE A 179 -9.62 -21.18 -6.18
CA ILE A 179 -8.93 -20.89 -4.92
C ILE A 179 -7.57 -20.23 -5.20
N ALA A 180 -6.81 -20.66 -6.22
CA ALA A 180 -5.53 -20.08 -6.58
C ALA A 180 -5.64 -18.69 -7.23
N VAL A 181 -6.74 -18.35 -7.91
CA VAL A 181 -7.00 -16.98 -8.41
C VAL A 181 -7.45 -16.08 -7.27
N ALA A 182 -8.37 -16.53 -6.42
CA ALA A 182 -8.78 -15.80 -5.22
C ALA A 182 -7.59 -15.61 -4.24
N ALA A 183 -6.74 -16.62 -4.08
CA ALA A 183 -5.54 -16.57 -3.25
C ALA A 183 -4.38 -15.83 -3.93
N ALA A 184 -4.23 -15.86 -5.26
CA ALA A 184 -3.25 -15.00 -5.94
C ALA A 184 -3.62 -13.53 -5.74
N LEU A 185 -4.90 -13.17 -5.89
CA LEU A 185 -5.40 -11.85 -5.55
C LEU A 185 -5.14 -11.52 -4.07
N ALA A 186 -5.47 -12.42 -3.13
CA ALA A 186 -5.25 -12.17 -1.69
C ALA A 186 -3.77 -12.11 -1.27
N VAL A 187 -2.88 -12.88 -1.90
CA VAL A 187 -1.44 -12.94 -1.55
C VAL A 187 -0.67 -11.78 -2.19
N VAL A 188 -0.99 -11.39 -3.43
CA VAL A 188 -0.44 -10.17 -4.05
C VAL A 188 -0.80 -8.92 -3.23
N LEU A 189 -1.97 -8.91 -2.59
CA LEU A 189 -2.44 -7.82 -1.72
C LEU A 189 -1.79 -7.76 -0.32
N LEU A 190 -1.04 -8.79 0.11
CA LEU A 190 -0.52 -8.88 1.48
C LEU A 190 0.99 -9.19 1.59
N GLY A 191 1.67 -9.56 0.50
CA GLY A 191 2.98 -10.22 0.55
C GLY A 191 4.08 -9.76 -0.42
N GLY A 192 4.00 -8.53 -0.93
CA GLY A 192 5.10 -7.87 -1.67
C GLY A 192 5.29 -8.30 -3.14
N GLY A 193 5.34 -7.32 -4.05
CA GLY A 193 5.96 -7.49 -5.37
C GLY A 193 5.14 -7.21 -6.62
N ALA A 194 3.87 -6.78 -6.55
CA ALA A 194 3.14 -6.22 -7.71
C ALA A 194 1.95 -5.34 -7.27
N VAL A 195 2.05 -4.02 -7.43
CA VAL A 195 0.92 -3.10 -7.15
C VAL A 195 0.03 -3.01 -8.38
N TRP A 196 -1.05 -3.82 -8.42
CA TRP A 196 -2.11 -3.70 -9.41
C TRP A 196 -3.36 -3.06 -8.79
N ALA A 197 -3.74 -1.91 -9.35
CA ALA A 197 -4.79 -1.05 -8.83
C ALA A 197 -5.41 -0.20 -9.95
N VAL A 198 -6.74 -0.18 -10.05
CA VAL A 198 -7.57 0.49 -11.08
C VAL A 198 -8.87 1.01 -10.43
N GLY A 199 -9.19 2.33 -10.49
CA GLY A 199 -10.13 3.09 -9.61
C GLY A 199 -11.64 2.75 -9.56
N ALA A 200 -12.37 3.41 -8.65
CA ALA A 200 -13.85 3.42 -8.60
C ALA A 200 -14.47 4.83 -8.52
N ILE A 201 -15.74 4.91 -8.93
CA ILE A 201 -16.90 5.45 -8.19
C ILE A 201 -18.07 4.61 -8.70
N GLY A 202 -19.11 4.40 -7.89
CA GLY A 202 -20.29 3.67 -8.32
C GLY A 202 -21.01 4.31 -9.52
N GLY A 203 -20.63 3.93 -10.74
CA GLY A 203 -21.54 3.94 -11.88
C GLY A 203 -22.79 3.16 -11.48
N GLY A 204 -23.91 3.88 -11.35
CA GLY A 204 -25.10 3.44 -10.63
C GLY A 204 -25.69 2.14 -11.15
N GLY A 205 -25.96 1.21 -10.24
CA GLY A 205 -26.32 -0.17 -10.53
C GLY A 205 -25.76 -1.10 -9.47
N THR A 206 -26.17 -2.36 -9.54
CA THR A 206 -25.83 -3.45 -8.63
C THR A 206 -24.33 -3.56 -8.38
N GLN A 207 -23.95 -3.74 -7.12
CA GLN A 207 -22.59 -4.03 -6.68
C GLN A 207 -22.40 -5.55 -6.47
N PRO A 208 -21.16 -6.06 -6.47
CA PRO A 208 -20.94 -7.49 -6.24
C PRO A 208 -21.47 -7.95 -4.87
N HIS A 209 -21.49 -7.09 -3.86
CA HIS A 209 -22.07 -7.39 -2.54
C HIS A 209 -23.60 -7.48 -2.51
N ASP A 210 -24.32 -7.04 -3.55
CA ASP A 210 -25.78 -7.22 -3.67
C ASP A 210 -26.16 -8.63 -4.13
N VAL A 211 -25.21 -9.36 -4.74
CA VAL A 211 -25.40 -10.71 -5.29
C VAL A 211 -24.61 -11.80 -4.56
N LEU A 212 -23.59 -11.43 -3.77
CA LEU A 212 -22.77 -12.37 -2.99
C LEU A 212 -23.40 -12.71 -1.63
N PRO A 213 -23.14 -13.90 -1.06
CA PRO A 213 -23.85 -14.40 0.12
C PRO A 213 -23.70 -13.55 1.40
N PRO A 214 -24.77 -13.41 2.22
CA PRO A 214 -24.76 -12.62 3.44
C PRO A 214 -23.84 -13.16 4.55
N ASN A 215 -23.47 -14.44 4.48
CA ASN A 215 -22.59 -15.09 5.44
C ASN A 215 -21.09 -14.98 5.07
N ALA A 216 -20.71 -14.20 4.07
CA ALA A 216 -19.31 -13.97 3.74
C ALA A 216 -18.53 -13.41 4.94
N ILE A 217 -17.34 -13.97 5.19
CA ILE A 217 -16.42 -13.59 6.27
C ILE A 217 -15.26 -12.73 5.76
N ALA A 218 -15.00 -12.74 4.46
CA ALA A 218 -14.21 -11.73 3.79
C ALA A 218 -14.77 -11.42 2.40
N TYR A 219 -14.50 -10.22 1.90
CA TYR A 219 -14.95 -9.68 0.63
C TYR A 219 -13.87 -8.80 0.01
N THR A 220 -13.73 -8.89 -1.31
CA THR A 220 -12.89 -8.00 -2.12
C THR A 220 -13.68 -7.58 -3.36
N ARG A 221 -13.78 -6.28 -3.61
CA ARG A 221 -14.36 -5.63 -4.79
C ARG A 221 -13.23 -5.14 -5.69
N LEU A 222 -13.37 -5.25 -7.00
CA LEU A 222 -12.56 -4.56 -8.00
C LEU A 222 -13.52 -3.82 -8.94
N ASP A 223 -13.33 -2.52 -9.08
CA ASP A 223 -14.07 -1.68 -10.03
C ASP A 223 -13.17 -1.37 -11.24
N LEU A 224 -13.75 -1.46 -12.43
CA LEU A 224 -13.07 -1.25 -13.71
C LEU A 224 -13.75 -0.15 -14.53
N ASP A 225 -14.77 0.52 -13.97
CA ASP A 225 -15.24 1.82 -14.43
C ASP A 225 -15.22 2.86 -13.30
N PRO A 226 -14.05 3.46 -13.04
CA PRO A 226 -13.88 4.49 -12.02
C PRO A 226 -14.68 5.78 -12.23
N ALA A 227 -14.68 6.61 -11.18
CA ALA A 227 -14.94 8.04 -11.27
C ALA A 227 -14.12 8.66 -12.40
N ALA A 228 -14.65 9.66 -13.09
CA ALA A 228 -13.88 10.36 -14.11
C ALA A 228 -12.53 10.89 -13.58
N ASN A 229 -12.48 11.37 -12.33
CA ASN A 229 -11.24 11.77 -11.66
C ASN A 229 -10.34 10.57 -11.32
N GLN A 230 -10.82 9.52 -10.64
CA GLN A 230 -10.00 8.34 -10.32
C GLN A 230 -9.48 7.63 -11.57
N LYS A 231 -10.27 7.57 -12.66
CA LYS A 231 -9.90 6.97 -13.95
C LYS A 231 -8.79 7.77 -14.62
N LEU A 232 -8.93 9.09 -14.63
CA LEU A 232 -7.91 9.99 -15.19
C LEU A 232 -6.62 9.94 -14.36
N ALA A 233 -6.73 10.02 -13.03
CA ALA A 233 -5.61 9.94 -12.09
C ALA A 233 -4.81 8.63 -12.26
N LEU A 234 -5.51 7.49 -12.22
CA LEU A 234 -4.94 6.17 -12.51
C LEU A 234 -4.15 6.15 -13.81
N PHE A 235 -4.75 6.58 -14.93
CA PHE A 235 -4.09 6.52 -16.23
C PHE A 235 -2.96 7.53 -16.35
N GLN A 236 -3.01 8.66 -15.65
CA GLN A 236 -1.88 9.59 -15.53
C GLN A 236 -0.72 8.96 -14.74
N ILE A 237 -0.99 8.39 -13.57
CA ILE A 237 0.01 7.75 -12.69
C ILE A 237 0.62 6.52 -13.36
N GLY A 238 -0.20 5.61 -13.88
CA GLY A 238 0.24 4.40 -14.58
C GLY A 238 1.05 4.65 -15.85
N ARG A 239 0.98 5.86 -16.43
CA ARG A 239 1.83 6.30 -17.56
C ARG A 239 3.18 6.89 -17.14
N LYS A 240 3.37 7.25 -15.86
CA LYS A 240 4.65 7.76 -15.34
C LYS A 240 5.70 6.64 -15.19
N PHE A 241 5.27 5.41 -14.90
CA PHE A 241 6.15 4.27 -14.64
C PHE A 241 6.46 3.44 -15.90
N SER A 242 7.71 3.04 -16.07
CA SER A 242 8.21 2.31 -17.24
C SER A 242 7.53 0.95 -17.47
N VAL A 243 7.25 0.25 -16.38
CA VAL A 243 6.76 -1.14 -16.35
C VAL A 243 5.26 -1.25 -16.71
N THR A 244 4.49 -0.21 -16.41
CA THR A 244 3.02 -0.17 -16.60
C THR A 244 2.55 0.74 -17.72
N LYS A 245 3.34 1.73 -18.19
CA LYS A 245 2.94 2.71 -19.23
C LYS A 245 2.23 2.08 -20.43
N ASP A 246 2.71 0.93 -20.91
CA ASP A 246 2.21 0.25 -22.11
C ASP A 246 0.80 -0.29 -21.90
N ALA A 247 0.47 -0.77 -20.69
CA ALA A 247 -0.86 -1.26 -20.33
C ALA A 247 -1.88 -0.12 -20.23
N PHE A 248 -1.45 1.08 -19.82
CA PHE A 248 -2.29 2.28 -19.70
C PHE A 248 -2.34 3.14 -20.99
N THR A 249 -1.94 2.60 -22.14
CA THR A 249 -2.00 3.33 -23.44
C THR A 249 -3.41 3.60 -23.95
N GLY A 250 -4.41 2.78 -23.56
CA GLY A 250 -5.82 2.96 -23.95
C GLY A 250 -6.62 3.89 -23.05
N GLU A 251 -7.95 3.73 -23.07
CA GLU A 251 -8.92 4.42 -22.18
C GLU A 251 -9.82 3.45 -21.37
N ASP A 252 -9.79 2.15 -21.70
CA ASP A 252 -10.59 1.11 -21.05
C ASP A 252 -9.78 0.38 -19.96
N PRO A 253 -10.15 0.51 -18.67
CA PRO A 253 -9.41 -0.13 -17.59
C PRO A 253 -9.56 -1.66 -17.59
N ARG A 254 -10.65 -2.20 -18.16
CA ARG A 254 -10.86 -3.64 -18.34
C ARG A 254 -9.86 -4.21 -19.35
N GLN A 255 -9.58 -3.46 -20.42
CA GLN A 255 -8.57 -3.84 -21.42
C GLN A 255 -7.15 -3.74 -20.84
N ALA A 256 -6.87 -2.70 -20.05
CA ALA A 256 -5.58 -2.54 -19.37
C ALA A 256 -5.29 -3.74 -18.44
N LEU A 257 -6.26 -4.12 -17.60
CA LEU A 257 -6.17 -5.30 -16.74
C LEU A 257 -6.00 -6.60 -17.53
N PHE A 258 -6.79 -6.80 -18.59
CA PHE A 258 -6.66 -7.99 -19.44
C PHE A 258 -5.27 -8.10 -20.07
N ASN A 259 -4.73 -7.00 -20.59
CA ASN A 259 -3.40 -6.96 -21.18
C ASN A 259 -2.29 -7.25 -20.16
N ALA A 260 -2.43 -6.75 -18.93
CA ALA A 260 -1.52 -7.04 -17.82
C ALA A 260 -1.54 -8.53 -17.43
N LEU A 261 -2.71 -9.08 -17.11
CA LEU A 261 -2.86 -10.50 -16.77
C LEU A 261 -2.38 -11.42 -17.90
N LYS A 262 -2.56 -11.01 -19.16
CA LYS A 262 -2.05 -11.73 -20.34
C LYS A 262 -0.54 -11.65 -20.53
N LYS A 263 0.12 -10.57 -20.08
CA LYS A 263 1.58 -10.40 -20.12
C LYS A 263 2.27 -11.25 -19.03
N ASP A 264 1.71 -11.26 -17.83
CA ASP A 264 2.38 -11.78 -16.63
C ASP A 264 1.87 -13.17 -16.21
N GLY A 265 0.60 -13.51 -16.49
CA GLY A 265 -0.13 -14.60 -15.82
C GLY A 265 0.22 -16.03 -16.24
N GLY A 266 1.04 -16.24 -17.29
CA GLY A 266 1.49 -17.57 -17.73
C GLY A 266 0.43 -18.55 -18.23
N ASP A 267 -0.85 -18.14 -18.27
CA ASP A 267 -1.97 -19.01 -18.62
C ASP A 267 -2.12 -19.18 -20.15
N ASP A 268 -2.18 -20.44 -20.56
CA ASP A 268 -2.21 -20.86 -21.96
C ASP A 268 -3.53 -20.45 -22.66
N ASN A 269 -4.66 -20.32 -21.95
CA ASN A 269 -5.94 -19.93 -22.53
C ASN A 269 -6.01 -18.40 -22.69
N LEU A 270 -5.68 -17.65 -21.64
CA LEU A 270 -5.63 -16.19 -21.62
C LEU A 270 -4.66 -15.64 -22.67
N ALA A 271 -3.49 -16.27 -22.84
CA ALA A 271 -2.53 -15.95 -23.90
C ALA A 271 -3.16 -16.02 -25.32
N LYS A 272 -4.13 -16.91 -25.52
CA LYS A 272 -4.85 -17.14 -26.80
C LYS A 272 -6.14 -16.32 -26.94
N MET A 273 -6.58 -15.60 -25.89
CA MET A 273 -7.75 -14.72 -25.95
C MET A 273 -7.41 -13.34 -26.53
N ASP A 274 -8.39 -12.70 -27.14
CA ASP A 274 -8.39 -11.31 -27.59
C ASP A 274 -9.45 -10.53 -26.81
N PHE A 275 -9.14 -9.33 -26.31
CA PHE A 275 -10.06 -8.57 -25.47
C PHE A 275 -11.35 -8.19 -26.20
N ALA A 276 -11.23 -7.59 -27.38
CA ALA A 276 -12.38 -7.03 -28.11
C ALA A 276 -13.34 -8.10 -28.63
N ARG A 277 -12.82 -9.29 -28.98
CA ARG A 277 -13.63 -10.41 -29.46
C ARG A 277 -14.12 -11.34 -28.35
N ASP A 278 -13.27 -11.65 -27.36
CA ASP A 278 -13.51 -12.74 -26.41
C ASP A 278 -13.85 -12.29 -24.98
N VAL A 279 -13.76 -10.98 -24.67
CA VAL A 279 -13.97 -10.45 -23.31
C VAL A 279 -14.96 -9.28 -23.29
N ASP A 280 -14.72 -8.22 -24.05
CA ASP A 280 -15.58 -7.02 -24.04
C ASP A 280 -17.07 -7.26 -24.34
N PRO A 281 -17.48 -8.20 -25.22
CA PRO A 281 -18.90 -8.43 -25.49
C PRO A 281 -19.73 -8.82 -24.26
N TRP A 282 -19.10 -9.38 -23.22
CA TRP A 282 -19.78 -9.87 -22.03
C TRP A 282 -19.28 -9.26 -20.71
N LEU A 283 -18.00 -8.90 -20.59
CA LEU A 283 -17.44 -8.43 -19.31
C LEU A 283 -17.96 -7.02 -18.97
N GLY A 284 -18.68 -6.92 -17.86
CA GLY A 284 -19.09 -5.65 -17.25
C GLY A 284 -17.92 -4.92 -16.58
N SER A 285 -18.22 -4.07 -15.60
CA SER A 285 -17.23 -3.19 -14.98
C SER A 285 -16.78 -3.65 -13.60
N ARG A 286 -17.36 -4.70 -13.00
CA ARG A 286 -17.08 -5.08 -11.59
C ARG A 286 -16.80 -6.55 -11.41
N ILE A 287 -15.91 -6.84 -10.46
CA ILE A 287 -15.65 -8.19 -9.96
C ILE A 287 -15.71 -8.13 -8.43
N GLY A 288 -16.44 -9.05 -7.81
CA GLY A 288 -16.38 -9.31 -6.38
C GLY A 288 -15.88 -10.72 -6.11
N VAL A 289 -15.09 -10.89 -5.07
CA VAL A 289 -14.72 -12.17 -4.49
C VAL A 289 -15.24 -12.18 -3.06
N ALA A 290 -15.97 -13.23 -2.68
CA ALA A 290 -16.31 -13.49 -1.29
C ALA A 290 -15.62 -14.78 -0.81
N VAL A 291 -15.24 -14.78 0.47
CA VAL A 291 -14.85 -15.98 1.23
C VAL A 291 -15.95 -16.24 2.25
N MET A 292 -16.46 -17.47 2.29
CA MET A 292 -17.50 -17.94 3.20
C MET A 292 -16.90 -18.92 4.21
N PRO A 293 -17.50 -19.05 5.42
CA PRO A 293 -17.08 -20.06 6.37
C PRO A 293 -17.26 -21.47 5.76
N PRO A 294 -16.50 -22.48 6.23
CA PRO A 294 -16.64 -23.86 5.77
C PRO A 294 -18.09 -24.35 5.86
N ALA A 295 -18.49 -25.16 4.87
CA ALA A 295 -19.77 -25.87 4.93
C ALA A 295 -19.83 -26.76 6.18
N ALA A 296 -21.04 -27.05 6.68
CA ALA A 296 -21.22 -27.79 7.94
C ALA A 296 -20.53 -29.17 7.91
N GLY A 297 -19.45 -29.33 8.70
CA GLY A 297 -18.62 -30.54 8.75
C GLY A 297 -17.39 -30.53 7.81
N GLY A 298 -17.22 -29.49 6.99
CA GLY A 298 -15.98 -29.22 6.24
C GLY A 298 -14.95 -28.45 7.06
N LYS A 299 -13.73 -28.32 6.51
CA LYS A 299 -12.63 -27.50 7.06
C LYS A 299 -12.19 -26.37 6.14
N GLU A 300 -12.28 -26.56 4.83
CA GLU A 300 -11.91 -25.55 3.83
C GLU A 300 -13.04 -24.51 3.69
N PRO A 301 -12.74 -23.20 3.61
CA PRO A 301 -13.73 -22.16 3.36
C PRO A 301 -14.33 -22.28 1.95
N GLU A 302 -15.59 -21.87 1.77
CA GLU A 302 -16.20 -21.77 0.43
C GLU A 302 -15.84 -20.42 -0.23
N PHE A 303 -15.82 -20.38 -1.56
CA PHE A 303 -15.51 -19.18 -2.35
C PHE A 303 -16.59 -18.94 -3.41
N ALA A 304 -16.87 -17.67 -3.67
CA ALA A 304 -17.74 -17.23 -4.77
C ALA A 304 -17.14 -15.99 -5.44
N VAL A 305 -17.10 -15.98 -6.78
CA VAL A 305 -16.66 -14.83 -7.57
C VAL A 305 -17.84 -14.31 -8.37
N ALA A 306 -18.28 -13.09 -8.09
CA ALA A 306 -19.32 -12.39 -8.82
C ALA A 306 -18.67 -11.51 -9.89
N VAL A 307 -18.79 -11.90 -11.16
CA VAL A 307 -18.31 -11.10 -12.31
C VAL A 307 -19.51 -10.41 -12.95
N GLN A 308 -19.49 -9.07 -13.06
CA GLN A 308 -20.55 -8.32 -13.71
C GLN A 308 -20.59 -8.65 -15.20
N VAL A 309 -21.79 -8.82 -15.77
CA VAL A 309 -22.00 -9.23 -17.16
C VAL A 309 -22.93 -8.29 -17.91
N LYS A 310 -22.62 -8.08 -19.19
CA LYS A 310 -23.47 -7.37 -20.16
C LYS A 310 -24.51 -8.28 -20.82
N ASP A 311 -24.17 -9.55 -20.96
CA ASP A 311 -24.93 -10.58 -21.67
C ASP A 311 -24.58 -11.97 -21.11
N GLU A 312 -25.57 -12.77 -20.73
CA GLU A 312 -25.32 -14.07 -20.11
C GLU A 312 -24.77 -15.14 -21.07
N GLU A 313 -25.21 -15.16 -22.33
CA GLU A 313 -24.84 -16.22 -23.29
C GLU A 313 -23.40 -16.01 -23.76
N ALA A 314 -23.03 -14.76 -24.05
CA ALA A 314 -21.67 -14.35 -24.31
C ALA A 314 -20.78 -14.55 -23.07
N ALA A 315 -21.28 -14.31 -21.85
CA ALA A 315 -20.53 -14.62 -20.62
C ALA A 315 -20.27 -16.11 -20.44
N LYS A 316 -21.29 -16.97 -20.60
CA LYS A 316 -21.14 -18.44 -20.56
C LYS A 316 -20.10 -18.91 -21.57
N ALA A 317 -20.12 -18.40 -22.80
CA ALA A 317 -19.15 -18.74 -23.84
C ALA A 317 -17.73 -18.20 -23.57
N GLY A 318 -17.60 -16.96 -23.11
CA GLY A 318 -16.32 -16.29 -22.83
C GLY A 318 -15.62 -16.85 -21.60
N ILE A 319 -16.38 -17.10 -20.53
CA ILE A 319 -15.90 -17.79 -19.33
C ILE A 319 -15.48 -19.22 -19.71
N ALA A 320 -16.30 -20.01 -20.42
CA ALA A 320 -15.90 -21.35 -20.87
C ALA A 320 -14.66 -21.36 -21.79
N LYS A 321 -14.32 -20.24 -22.44
CA LYS A 321 -13.05 -20.07 -23.18
C LYS A 321 -11.87 -19.78 -22.25
N LEU A 322 -12.06 -18.94 -21.23
CA LEU A 322 -11.05 -18.58 -20.24
C LEU A 322 -10.71 -19.75 -19.31
N MET A 323 -11.73 -20.38 -18.70
CA MET A 323 -11.59 -21.51 -17.78
C MET A 323 -10.98 -22.75 -18.46
N GLY A 324 -11.14 -22.87 -19.78
CA GLY A 324 -10.81 -24.09 -20.52
C GLY A 324 -11.91 -25.16 -20.43
N LYS A 325 -11.89 -26.13 -21.36
CA LYS A 325 -12.99 -27.10 -21.53
C LYS A 325 -12.98 -28.27 -20.55
N ASP A 326 -11.84 -28.54 -19.92
CA ASP A 326 -11.64 -29.70 -19.03
C ASP A 326 -11.73 -29.31 -17.54
N GLU A 327 -11.72 -28.02 -17.23
CA GLU A 327 -11.83 -27.51 -15.86
C GLU A 327 -13.27 -27.54 -15.33
N LYS A 328 -13.39 -27.75 -14.02
CA LYS A 328 -14.68 -27.84 -13.34
C LYS A 328 -14.94 -26.63 -12.47
N TYR A 329 -16.09 -26.01 -12.70
CA TYR A 329 -16.60 -24.86 -11.98
C TYR A 329 -18.14 -24.90 -12.01
N GLY A 330 -18.76 -24.17 -11.09
CA GLY A 330 -20.16 -23.78 -11.18
C GLY A 330 -20.31 -22.40 -11.80
N ILE A 331 -21.36 -22.20 -12.58
CA ILE A 331 -21.76 -20.87 -13.06
C ILE A 331 -23.28 -20.71 -12.99
N ALA A 332 -23.75 -19.73 -12.23
CA ALA A 332 -25.14 -19.31 -12.15
C ALA A 332 -25.24 -17.79 -12.35
N PHE A 333 -26.45 -17.27 -12.56
CA PHE A 333 -26.67 -15.86 -12.87
C PHE A 333 -27.67 -15.27 -11.88
N ARG A 334 -27.37 -14.08 -11.39
CA ARG A 334 -28.19 -13.31 -10.45
C ARG A 334 -28.01 -11.84 -10.78
N ASP A 335 -29.13 -11.16 -11.01
CA ASP A 335 -29.17 -9.77 -11.49
C ASP A 335 -28.23 -9.60 -12.72
N ASP A 336 -27.32 -8.63 -12.72
CA ASP A 336 -26.31 -8.40 -13.77
C ASP A 336 -24.95 -9.09 -13.49
N TYR A 337 -24.94 -10.21 -12.74
CA TYR A 337 -23.71 -10.93 -12.38
C TYR A 337 -23.74 -12.43 -12.71
N ALA A 338 -22.62 -12.93 -13.22
CA ALA A 338 -22.27 -14.34 -13.20
C ALA A 338 -21.61 -14.68 -11.86
N LEU A 339 -22.21 -15.62 -11.11
CA LEU A 339 -21.67 -16.18 -9.88
C LEU A 339 -20.89 -17.47 -10.20
N LEU A 340 -19.58 -17.44 -9.96
CA LEU A 340 -18.64 -18.55 -10.21
C LEU A 340 -18.22 -19.21 -8.89
N THR A 341 -18.21 -20.54 -8.88
CA THR A 341 -17.84 -21.41 -7.74
C THR A 341 -17.05 -22.62 -8.22
N ASP A 342 -16.56 -23.46 -7.30
CA ASP A 342 -15.98 -24.78 -7.62
C ASP A 342 -17.04 -25.81 -8.07
N GLU A 343 -18.29 -25.69 -7.61
CA GLU A 343 -19.38 -26.63 -7.92
C GLU A 343 -20.68 -25.93 -8.32
N GLN A 344 -21.34 -26.41 -9.39
CA GLN A 344 -22.60 -25.86 -9.91
C GLN A 344 -23.68 -25.73 -8.84
N ALA A 345 -23.85 -26.73 -7.97
CA ALA A 345 -24.84 -26.70 -6.90
C ALA A 345 -24.63 -25.55 -5.89
N LYS A 346 -23.39 -25.05 -5.75
CA LYS A 346 -23.10 -23.86 -4.92
C LYS A 346 -23.41 -22.56 -5.67
N ALA A 347 -23.11 -22.49 -6.97
CA ALA A 347 -23.51 -21.35 -7.79
C ALA A 347 -25.03 -21.19 -7.82
N ASP A 348 -25.76 -22.28 -8.08
CA ASP A 348 -27.23 -22.31 -8.07
C ASP A 348 -27.81 -21.88 -6.70
N LYS A 349 -27.21 -22.36 -5.60
CA LYS A 349 -27.55 -21.99 -4.21
C LYS A 349 -27.40 -20.49 -3.97
N TYR A 350 -26.25 -19.90 -4.29
CA TYR A 350 -25.98 -18.48 -4.03
C TYR A 350 -26.78 -17.55 -4.96
N ALA A 351 -27.05 -17.97 -6.19
CA ALA A 351 -27.92 -17.25 -7.12
C ALA A 351 -29.39 -17.23 -6.66
N ALA A 352 -29.85 -18.29 -5.97
CA ALA A 352 -31.20 -18.40 -5.41
C ALA A 352 -31.35 -17.84 -3.99
N GLU A 353 -30.29 -17.31 -3.37
CA GLU A 353 -30.30 -16.86 -1.97
C GLU A 353 -30.98 -15.49 -1.81
N SER A 354 -32.03 -15.40 -0.99
CA SER A 354 -32.83 -14.16 -0.87
C SER A 354 -32.18 -13.03 -0.07
N GLY A 355 -30.99 -13.25 0.47
CA GLY A 355 -30.18 -12.23 1.13
C GLY A 355 -28.92 -11.90 0.32
N SER A 356 -28.13 -10.96 0.81
CA SER A 356 -26.83 -10.61 0.23
C SER A 356 -25.92 -9.94 1.25
N LEU A 357 -24.63 -9.84 0.97
CA LEU A 357 -23.65 -9.19 1.85
C LEU A 357 -24.01 -7.71 2.14
N ALA A 358 -24.64 -7.01 1.19
CA ALA A 358 -25.18 -5.66 1.37
C ALA A 358 -26.19 -5.54 2.54
N THR A 359 -26.85 -6.63 2.93
CA THR A 359 -27.82 -6.68 4.03
C THR A 359 -27.19 -6.93 5.41
N ALA A 360 -25.89 -7.22 5.47
CA ALA A 360 -25.16 -7.35 6.72
C ALA A 360 -24.80 -5.94 7.24
N ALA A 361 -25.40 -5.53 8.36
CA ALA A 361 -25.22 -4.18 8.90
C ALA A 361 -23.74 -3.87 9.21
N ASP A 362 -22.99 -4.86 9.69
CA ASP A 362 -21.56 -4.70 10.00
C ASP A 362 -20.69 -4.52 8.74
N PHE A 363 -21.07 -5.12 7.61
CA PHE A 363 -20.41 -4.89 6.32
C PHE A 363 -20.59 -3.44 5.84
N SER A 364 -21.83 -2.95 5.85
CA SER A 364 -22.16 -1.62 5.33
C SER A 364 -21.66 -0.51 6.27
N ASP A 365 -21.84 -0.63 7.58
CA ASP A 365 -21.35 0.33 8.57
C ASP A 365 -19.81 0.45 8.57
N ASP A 366 -19.08 -0.62 8.23
CA ASP A 366 -17.62 -0.60 8.15
C ASP A 366 -17.13 0.02 6.83
N LEU A 367 -17.77 -0.25 5.69
CA LEU A 367 -17.40 0.36 4.41
C LEU A 367 -17.77 1.84 4.34
N ASP A 368 -18.92 2.25 4.89
CA ASP A 368 -19.28 3.67 4.99
C ASP A 368 -18.28 4.45 5.87
N ALA A 369 -17.65 3.80 6.85
CA ALA A 369 -16.57 4.39 7.65
C ALA A 369 -15.24 4.54 6.90
N VAL A 370 -15.01 3.80 5.80
CA VAL A 370 -13.90 4.02 4.85
C VAL A 370 -14.24 5.13 3.84
N GLY A 371 -15.53 5.31 3.57
CA GLY A 371 -16.07 6.31 2.65
C GLY A 371 -15.96 5.87 1.19
N GLU A 372 -15.20 6.61 0.38
CA GLU A 372 -15.03 6.31 -1.04
C GLU A 372 -14.28 4.98 -1.23
N GLN A 373 -15.01 3.93 -1.58
CA GLN A 373 -14.53 2.55 -1.70
C GLN A 373 -13.39 2.34 -2.72
N GLY A 374 -13.26 3.24 -3.69
CA GLY A 374 -12.14 3.26 -4.62
C GLY A 374 -11.94 1.98 -5.45
N VAL A 375 -10.79 1.97 -6.12
CA VAL A 375 -10.20 0.87 -6.93
C VAL A 375 -10.68 -0.51 -6.53
N LEU A 376 -10.43 -0.77 -5.25
CA LEU A 376 -10.40 -2.05 -4.62
C LEU A 376 -10.83 -1.76 -3.20
N SER A 377 -12.07 -2.12 -2.87
CA SER A 377 -12.47 -2.19 -1.48
C SER A 377 -12.37 -3.63 -0.99
N PHE A 378 -11.92 -3.79 0.24
CA PHE A 378 -11.86 -5.08 0.91
C PHE A 378 -12.50 -4.94 2.29
N TRP A 379 -13.06 -6.03 2.78
CA TRP A 379 -13.67 -6.11 4.10
C TRP A 379 -13.53 -7.53 4.65
N THR A 380 -13.34 -7.70 5.97
CA THR A 380 -13.16 -9.01 6.61
C THR A 380 -13.51 -9.01 8.09
N ARG A 381 -14.09 -10.12 8.58
CA ARG A 381 -14.23 -10.44 10.00
C ARG A 381 -12.97 -11.19 10.46
N LEU A 382 -12.02 -10.48 11.07
CA LEU A 382 -10.70 -11.01 11.44
C LEU A 382 -10.81 -12.23 12.36
N GLY A 383 -11.75 -12.21 13.30
CA GLY A 383 -12.03 -13.34 14.19
C GLY A 383 -12.52 -14.60 13.48
N GLU A 384 -13.27 -14.48 12.37
CA GLU A 384 -13.74 -15.64 11.60
C GLU A 384 -12.62 -16.21 10.71
N ILE A 385 -11.76 -15.35 10.14
CA ILE A 385 -10.57 -15.78 9.42
C ILE A 385 -9.59 -16.51 10.35
N GLY A 386 -9.35 -15.98 11.55
CA GLY A 386 -8.47 -16.62 12.53
C GLY A 386 -8.95 -18.00 12.98
N LYS A 387 -10.27 -18.24 13.05
CA LYS A 387 -10.83 -19.58 13.33
C LYS A 387 -10.47 -20.62 12.26
N LEU A 388 -10.22 -20.22 11.01
CA LEU A 388 -9.79 -21.14 9.95
C LEU A 388 -8.39 -21.70 10.18
N ALA A 389 -7.52 -20.94 10.87
CA ALA A 389 -6.15 -21.33 11.21
C ALA A 389 -5.99 -21.80 12.67
N ALA A 390 -7.06 -21.83 13.47
CA ALA A 390 -6.99 -22.04 14.91
C ALA A 390 -6.55 -23.45 15.35
N GLU A 391 -6.52 -24.44 14.45
CA GLU A 391 -5.93 -25.76 14.73
C GLU A 391 -4.39 -25.74 14.69
N ASP A 392 -3.78 -24.80 13.96
CA ASP A 392 -2.33 -24.66 13.81
C ASP A 392 -1.74 -23.61 14.78
N MET A 393 -2.58 -22.82 15.46
CA MET A 393 -2.16 -21.73 16.35
C MET A 393 -1.50 -22.20 17.65
N ASN A 394 -0.42 -21.53 18.02
CA ASN A 394 0.17 -21.62 19.35
C ASN A 394 -0.62 -20.77 20.39
N ALA A 395 -0.30 -20.94 21.67
CA ALA A 395 -1.05 -20.31 22.77
C ALA A 395 -0.94 -18.76 22.83
N GLU A 396 0.04 -18.16 22.16
CA GLU A 396 0.18 -16.70 22.03
C GLU A 396 -0.63 -16.17 20.85
N GLU A 397 -0.61 -16.88 19.71
CA GLU A 397 -1.47 -16.60 18.55
C GLU A 397 -2.96 -16.72 18.89
N ALA A 398 -3.35 -17.74 19.66
CA ALA A 398 -4.71 -17.88 20.16
C ALA A 398 -5.12 -16.73 21.10
N LYS A 399 -4.18 -16.20 21.91
CA LYS A 399 -4.41 -15.01 22.76
C LYS A 399 -4.49 -13.72 21.94
N ALA A 400 -3.78 -13.63 20.83
CA ALA A 400 -3.90 -12.51 19.88
C ALA A 400 -5.25 -12.56 19.16
N LEU A 401 -5.66 -13.76 18.68
CA LEU A 401 -6.98 -13.98 18.06
C LEU A 401 -8.13 -13.58 19.00
N GLU A 402 -8.05 -13.91 20.29
CA GLU A 402 -9.06 -13.54 21.29
C GLU A 402 -9.24 -12.00 21.44
N GLN A 403 -8.20 -11.20 21.18
CA GLN A 403 -8.28 -9.72 21.17
C GLN A 403 -8.88 -9.15 19.87
N VAL A 404 -8.91 -9.93 18.79
CA VAL A 404 -9.46 -9.55 17.47
C VAL A 404 -10.68 -10.39 17.04
N LYS A 405 -11.22 -11.22 17.94
CA LYS A 405 -12.37 -12.12 17.69
C LYS A 405 -13.63 -11.40 17.18
N ASN A 406 -13.83 -10.17 17.66
CA ASN A 406 -14.93 -9.27 17.30
C ASN A 406 -14.50 -8.23 16.26
N ALA A 407 -13.21 -8.17 15.94
CA ALA A 407 -12.64 -7.15 15.10
C ALA A 407 -12.95 -7.42 13.62
N ARG A 408 -13.29 -6.34 12.93
CA ARG A 408 -13.49 -6.32 11.48
C ARG A 408 -12.54 -5.29 10.89
N PHE A 409 -12.09 -5.54 9.67
CA PHE A 409 -11.20 -4.65 8.94
C PHE A 409 -11.83 -4.35 7.59
N ALA A 410 -11.90 -3.07 7.24
CA ALA A 410 -12.35 -2.60 5.94
C ALA A 410 -11.35 -1.60 5.37
N GLY A 411 -11.28 -1.48 4.06
CA GLY A 411 -10.44 -0.47 3.43
C GLY A 411 -10.66 -0.33 1.94
N ALA A 412 -9.99 0.66 1.37
CA ALA A 412 -10.12 1.13 0.01
C ALA A 412 -8.77 1.59 -0.52
N LEU A 413 -8.40 1.16 -1.72
CA LEU A 413 -7.36 1.81 -2.51
C LEU A 413 -8.02 2.82 -3.45
N ARG A 414 -7.51 4.04 -3.57
CA ARG A 414 -8.06 5.08 -4.45
C ARG A 414 -6.97 5.97 -5.06
N PHE A 415 -7.32 6.70 -6.12
CA PHE A 415 -6.38 7.56 -6.86
C PHE A 415 -6.90 8.99 -6.98
N ASP A 416 -6.06 9.94 -6.59
CA ASP A 416 -6.14 11.34 -7.01
C ASP A 416 -5.01 11.64 -8.02
N SER A 417 -5.11 12.74 -8.78
CA SER A 417 -4.06 13.15 -9.72
C SER A 417 -2.68 13.33 -9.08
N ALA A 418 -2.64 13.66 -7.79
CA ALA A 418 -1.40 13.83 -7.03
C ALA A 418 -0.92 12.57 -6.27
N TYR A 419 -1.79 11.58 -5.98
CA TYR A 419 -1.44 10.47 -5.10
C TYR A 419 -2.26 9.18 -5.30
N ALA A 420 -1.68 8.06 -4.88
CA ALA A 420 -2.39 6.82 -4.59
C ALA A 420 -2.60 6.70 -3.08
N GLU A 421 -3.81 6.36 -2.63
CA GLU A 421 -4.18 6.29 -1.21
C GLU A 421 -4.77 4.93 -0.86
N LEU A 422 -4.15 4.24 0.09
CA LEU A 422 -4.73 3.08 0.78
C LEU A 422 -5.30 3.56 2.12
N ALA A 423 -6.63 3.67 2.20
CA ALA A 423 -7.36 3.99 3.41
C ALA A 423 -7.91 2.72 4.07
N GLY A 424 -8.01 2.69 5.40
CA GLY A 424 -8.54 1.55 6.13
C GLY A 424 -9.08 1.88 7.52
N VAL A 425 -9.96 1.03 8.02
CA VAL A 425 -10.54 1.09 9.36
C VAL A 425 -10.59 -0.32 9.96
N VAL A 426 -10.16 -0.44 11.22
CA VAL A 426 -10.38 -1.62 12.08
C VAL A 426 -11.43 -1.23 13.10
N ARG A 427 -12.41 -2.09 13.35
CA ARG A 427 -13.54 -1.80 14.28
C ARG A 427 -13.88 -2.99 15.15
N GLY A 428 -14.18 -2.75 16.43
CA GLY A 428 -14.56 -3.80 17.37
C GLY A 428 -13.42 -4.72 17.84
N ALA A 429 -12.17 -4.27 17.82
CA ALA A 429 -11.08 -4.91 18.54
C ALA A 429 -11.21 -4.70 20.07
N GLU A 430 -10.45 -5.43 20.88
CA GLU A 430 -10.49 -5.33 22.35
C GLU A 430 -9.13 -4.86 22.92
N GLY A 431 -9.08 -3.60 23.38
CA GLY A 431 -7.98 -3.08 24.20
C GLY A 431 -6.73 -2.67 23.42
N LEU A 432 -6.92 -1.95 22.30
CA LEU A 432 -5.82 -1.37 21.51
C LEU A 432 -5.03 -0.33 22.33
N VAL A 433 -5.74 0.64 22.95
CA VAL A 433 -5.24 1.69 23.85
C VAL A 433 -6.30 2.04 24.90
N ASP A 434 -5.95 2.70 26.01
CA ASP A 434 -6.96 3.20 26.96
C ASP A 434 -7.09 4.73 26.90
N GLY A 435 -8.34 5.20 26.82
CA GLY A 435 -8.67 6.63 26.83
C GLY A 435 -8.21 7.37 25.57
N ASP A 436 -8.17 8.69 25.68
CA ASP A 436 -7.71 9.57 24.60
C ASP A 436 -6.18 9.58 24.52
N LEU A 437 -5.65 9.52 23.30
CA LEU A 437 -4.22 9.64 23.02
C LEU A 437 -3.82 11.10 22.76
N GLU A 438 -2.56 11.45 23.02
CA GLU A 438 -1.99 12.71 22.54
C GLU A 438 -1.95 12.72 21.00
N GLY A 439 -2.15 13.89 20.39
CA GLY A 439 -2.00 14.06 18.94
C GLY A 439 -0.54 13.95 18.49
N ALA A 440 -0.32 13.33 17.33
CA ALA A 440 0.99 13.07 16.73
C ALA A 440 1.72 14.36 16.30
N LYS A 441 0.97 15.41 15.94
CA LYS A 441 1.45 16.79 15.72
C LYS A 441 2.69 16.91 14.81
N LEU A 442 2.75 16.11 13.73
CA LEU A 442 3.82 16.26 12.72
C LEU A 442 3.76 17.62 11.99
N SER A 443 2.57 18.22 11.91
CA SER A 443 2.34 19.57 11.38
C SER A 443 3.19 20.65 12.07
N THR A 444 3.53 20.48 13.35
CA THR A 444 4.34 21.44 14.14
C THR A 444 5.86 21.18 14.08
N LEU A 445 6.33 20.33 13.15
CA LEU A 445 7.76 20.13 12.90
C LEU A 445 8.34 21.23 11.99
N PRO A 446 9.68 21.39 11.92
CA PRO A 446 10.32 22.29 10.96
C PRO A 446 9.96 21.97 9.51
N ALA A 447 9.68 22.98 8.68
CA ALA A 447 9.36 22.78 7.25
C ALA A 447 10.48 22.10 6.44
N SER A 448 11.72 22.17 6.94
CA SER A 448 12.89 21.50 6.37
C SER A 448 13.01 20.01 6.71
N THR A 449 12.14 19.46 7.58
CA THR A 449 12.07 18.02 7.86
C THR A 449 11.98 17.21 6.56
N ALA A 450 12.87 16.21 6.44
CA ALA A 450 12.93 15.26 5.32
C ALA A 450 12.21 13.96 5.64
N GLY A 451 12.20 13.54 6.91
CA GLY A 451 11.45 12.38 7.36
C GLY A 451 11.06 12.48 8.83
N ALA A 452 9.88 12.00 9.18
CA ALA A 452 9.40 11.93 10.55
C ALA A 452 8.48 10.73 10.80
N LEU A 453 8.49 10.26 12.04
CA LEU A 453 7.61 9.23 12.60
C LEU A 453 7.07 9.77 13.92
N SER A 454 5.78 9.65 14.18
CA SER A 454 5.18 9.99 15.48
C SER A 454 4.17 8.94 15.89
N ILE A 455 4.24 8.48 17.14
CA ILE A 455 3.37 7.43 17.69
C ILE A 455 2.98 7.78 19.13
N SER A 456 1.69 7.77 19.43
CA SER A 456 1.15 7.97 20.77
C SER A 456 0.76 6.66 21.48
N GLY A 457 0.76 6.66 22.82
CA GLY A 457 0.35 5.54 23.67
C GLY A 457 1.42 4.46 23.90
N LEU A 458 2.67 4.69 23.48
CA LEU A 458 3.77 3.73 23.69
C LEU A 458 4.09 3.53 25.18
N ASP A 459 3.96 4.58 26.00
CA ASP A 459 4.00 4.51 27.47
C ASP A 459 2.92 3.56 28.04
N GLN A 460 1.69 3.65 27.53
CA GLN A 460 0.58 2.81 27.94
C GLN A 460 0.82 1.34 27.59
N ILE A 461 1.33 1.06 26.39
CA ILE A 461 1.61 -0.31 25.93
C ILE A 461 2.71 -0.91 26.80
N VAL A 462 3.84 -0.20 26.98
CA VAL A 462 4.97 -0.68 27.76
C VAL A 462 4.61 -0.90 29.23
N THR A 463 3.88 0.02 29.88
CA THR A 463 3.49 -0.15 31.29
C THR A 463 2.52 -1.31 31.52
N LYS A 464 1.48 -1.45 30.67
CA LYS A 464 0.42 -2.46 30.87
C LYS A 464 0.83 -3.85 30.40
N LYS A 465 1.59 -3.95 29.31
CA LYS A 465 1.99 -5.22 28.68
C LYS A 465 3.40 -5.67 29.13
N TRP A 466 4.07 -5.00 30.08
CA TRP A 466 5.45 -5.33 30.48
C TRP A 466 5.67 -6.82 30.76
N ALA A 467 4.79 -7.47 31.54
CA ALA A 467 4.91 -8.89 31.84
C ALA A 467 4.69 -9.82 30.63
N ASP A 468 3.90 -9.39 29.64
CA ASP A 468 3.76 -10.08 28.36
C ASP A 468 5.00 -9.87 27.47
N ILE A 469 5.61 -8.67 27.49
CA ILE A 469 6.86 -8.35 26.78
C ILE A 469 8.03 -9.13 27.38
N GLU A 470 8.15 -9.19 28.71
CA GLU A 470 9.14 -10.03 29.40
C GLU A 470 8.98 -11.51 29.07
N LYS A 471 7.74 -11.98 28.87
CA LYS A 471 7.43 -13.35 28.48
C LYS A 471 7.79 -13.63 27.01
N SER A 472 7.38 -12.77 26.07
CA SER A 472 7.65 -12.99 24.64
C SER A 472 9.13 -12.85 24.32
N MET A 473 9.82 -11.84 24.88
CA MET A 473 11.27 -11.72 24.80
C MET A 473 11.96 -12.96 25.37
N ALA A 474 11.48 -13.51 26.50
CA ALA A 474 12.02 -14.73 27.10
C ALA A 474 11.79 -16.01 26.29
N ALA A 475 10.92 -15.99 25.27
CA ALA A 475 10.74 -17.08 24.32
C ALA A 475 11.66 -16.97 23.08
N THR A 476 12.27 -15.80 22.84
CA THR A 476 13.26 -15.61 21.77
C THR A 476 14.63 -16.21 22.16
N PRO A 477 15.51 -16.50 21.18
CA PRO A 477 16.89 -16.93 21.45
C PRO A 477 17.73 -15.95 22.29
N GLY A 478 17.37 -14.66 22.34
CA GLY A 478 18.02 -13.63 23.16
C GLY A 478 17.32 -13.37 24.51
N GLY A 479 16.40 -14.24 24.93
CA GLY A 479 15.58 -14.04 26.12
C GLY A 479 16.35 -14.07 27.45
N SER A 480 17.48 -14.77 27.49
CA SER A 480 18.43 -14.74 28.61
C SER A 480 19.11 -13.38 28.77
N GLU A 481 19.57 -12.84 27.66
CA GLU A 481 20.28 -11.57 27.52
C GLU A 481 19.34 -10.41 27.85
N PHE A 482 18.09 -10.46 27.40
CA PHE A 482 17.06 -9.49 27.78
C PHE A 482 16.81 -9.48 29.29
N LYS A 483 16.68 -10.64 29.94
CA LYS A 483 16.50 -10.72 31.40
C LYS A 483 17.73 -10.20 32.16
N GLN A 484 18.93 -10.59 31.74
CA GLN A 484 20.18 -10.09 32.32
C GLN A 484 20.29 -8.57 32.15
N PHE A 485 19.88 -8.02 31.01
CA PHE A 485 19.82 -6.58 30.77
C PHE A 485 18.82 -5.88 31.72
N VAL A 486 17.60 -6.40 31.89
CA VAL A 486 16.60 -5.82 32.81
C VAL A 486 17.09 -5.84 34.26
N GLU A 487 17.71 -6.94 34.70
CA GLU A 487 18.31 -7.05 36.03
C GLU A 487 19.50 -6.10 36.22
N GLN A 488 20.41 -6.02 35.23
CA GLN A 488 21.58 -5.13 35.26
C GLN A 488 21.18 -3.65 35.19
N ALA A 489 20.18 -3.30 34.38
CA ALA A 489 19.62 -1.96 34.28
C ALA A 489 19.15 -1.47 35.66
N LYS A 490 18.45 -2.34 36.40
CA LYS A 490 17.99 -2.07 37.76
C LYS A 490 19.13 -2.02 38.78
N GLN A 491 20.02 -3.01 38.80
CA GLN A 491 21.05 -3.17 39.83
C GLN A 491 22.26 -2.26 39.66
N THR A 492 22.73 -2.06 38.41
CA THR A 492 23.96 -1.31 38.10
C THR A 492 23.67 0.14 37.71
N TYR A 493 22.63 0.37 36.89
CA TYR A 493 22.35 1.69 36.33
C TYR A 493 21.25 2.45 37.08
N GLY A 494 20.46 1.77 37.91
CA GLY A 494 19.34 2.36 38.66
C GLY A 494 18.11 2.66 37.81
N LEU A 495 17.98 1.98 36.67
CA LEU A 495 16.82 2.08 35.78
C LEU A 495 15.64 1.28 36.34
N GLN A 496 14.50 1.92 36.44
CA GLN A 496 13.24 1.40 36.96
C GLN A 496 12.35 1.05 35.76
N LEU A 497 12.57 -0.11 35.16
CA LEU A 497 11.70 -0.63 34.09
C LEU A 497 10.41 -1.23 34.69
N PRO A 498 9.23 -1.03 34.09
CA PRO A 498 8.96 -0.31 32.84
C PRO A 498 9.00 1.23 32.91
N ASP A 499 8.81 1.83 34.09
CA ASP A 499 8.50 3.26 34.28
C ASP A 499 9.47 4.25 33.62
N ASP A 500 10.78 4.00 33.67
CA ASP A 500 11.80 4.83 33.02
C ASP A 500 11.73 4.73 31.48
N LEU A 501 11.39 3.55 30.93
CA LEU A 501 11.20 3.38 29.49
C LEU A 501 9.89 4.03 29.04
N ALA A 502 8.82 3.90 29.81
CA ALA A 502 7.57 4.61 29.57
C ALA A 502 7.76 6.15 29.65
N THR A 503 8.63 6.64 30.53
CA THR A 503 9.02 8.05 30.59
C THR A 503 9.79 8.51 29.34
N PHE A 504 10.65 7.65 28.79
CA PHE A 504 11.45 7.92 27.58
C PHE A 504 10.62 7.87 26.29
N LEU A 505 9.66 6.94 26.20
CA LEU A 505 8.72 6.87 25.08
C LEU A 505 7.65 7.97 25.18
N GLY A 506 7.25 8.32 26.40
CA GLY A 506 6.23 9.32 26.67
C GLY A 506 4.84 8.93 26.15
N LYS A 507 3.90 9.84 26.34
CA LYS A 507 2.54 9.73 25.77
C LYS A 507 2.55 9.80 24.25
N ASN A 508 3.52 10.52 23.68
CA ASN A 508 3.84 10.58 22.27
C ASN A 508 5.36 10.62 22.10
N LEU A 509 5.87 9.77 21.21
CA LEU A 509 7.24 9.82 20.71
C LEU A 509 7.20 10.31 19.25
N THR A 510 7.78 11.47 18.99
CA THR A 510 8.11 11.93 17.63
C THR A 510 9.62 11.74 17.38
N VAL A 511 9.98 11.14 16.25
CA VAL A 511 11.34 11.05 15.71
C VAL A 511 11.38 11.87 14.41
N ALA A 512 12.39 12.72 14.22
CA ALA A 512 12.50 13.59 13.06
C ALA A 512 13.95 13.70 12.54
N VAL A 513 14.07 13.85 11.22
CA VAL A 513 15.31 14.06 10.48
C VAL A 513 15.12 15.27 9.56
N ASP A 514 16.03 16.25 9.64
CA ASP A 514 16.06 17.43 8.78
C ASP A 514 16.69 17.10 7.41
N SER A 515 16.34 17.87 6.37
CA SER A 515 17.10 17.85 5.10
C SER A 515 18.42 18.60 5.22
N GLU A 516 18.48 19.61 6.10
CA GLU A 516 19.70 20.32 6.42
C GLU A 516 20.71 19.38 7.10
N GLY A 517 21.91 19.25 6.52
CA GLY A 517 22.99 18.44 7.09
C GLY A 517 23.00 16.97 6.68
N LEU A 518 22.05 16.50 5.85
CA LEU A 518 22.15 15.16 5.23
C LEU A 518 23.41 15.01 4.36
N ASP A 519 23.88 16.09 3.73
CA ASP A 519 25.13 16.13 2.94
C ASP A 519 26.41 16.28 3.79
N SER A 520 26.29 16.23 5.12
CA SER A 520 27.39 16.50 6.05
C SER A 520 27.63 15.33 7.01
N ASP A 521 28.82 15.29 7.60
CA ASP A 521 29.15 14.37 8.69
C ASP A 521 28.32 14.62 9.98
N GLN A 522 27.45 15.64 10.00
CA GLN A 522 26.57 16.01 11.10
C GLN A 522 25.08 15.98 10.71
N LEU A 523 24.58 14.77 10.46
CA LEU A 523 23.15 14.48 10.33
C LEU A 523 22.32 15.21 11.40
N LYS A 524 21.43 16.13 11.00
CA LYS A 524 20.46 16.75 11.92
C LYS A 524 19.28 15.80 12.14
N GLY A 525 19.29 15.11 13.27
CA GLY A 525 18.23 14.18 13.67
C GLY A 525 17.96 14.27 15.16
N GLY A 526 16.75 13.92 15.58
CA GLY A 526 16.35 14.01 16.98
C GLY A 526 14.99 13.40 17.28
N VAL A 527 14.64 13.44 18.57
CA VAL A 527 13.35 13.00 19.12
C VAL A 527 12.72 14.12 19.95
N ARG A 528 11.39 14.24 19.86
CA ARG A 528 10.54 15.10 20.69
C ARG A 528 9.55 14.21 21.42
N ILE A 529 9.62 14.19 22.74
CA ILE A 529 8.88 13.28 23.62
C ILE A 529 7.87 14.10 24.43
N VAL A 530 6.58 13.72 24.41
CA VAL A 530 5.55 14.31 25.29
C VAL A 530 5.57 13.58 26.63
N THR A 531 6.21 14.17 27.63
CA THR A 531 6.56 13.52 28.90
C THR A 531 6.91 14.57 29.98
N ASP A 532 7.13 14.12 31.21
CA ASP A 532 7.66 14.94 32.29
C ASP A 532 9.16 15.24 32.02
N PRO A 533 9.55 16.50 31.75
CA PRO A 533 10.92 16.81 31.34
C PRO A 533 11.96 16.59 32.44
N ALA A 534 11.57 16.70 33.71
CA ALA A 534 12.47 16.46 34.84
C ALA A 534 12.73 14.97 35.03
N LYS A 535 11.69 14.13 34.87
CA LYS A 535 11.87 12.66 34.86
C LYS A 535 12.65 12.22 33.62
N ALA A 536 12.34 12.74 32.43
CA ALA A 536 13.05 12.42 31.21
C ALA A 536 14.55 12.77 31.31
N GLN A 537 14.91 13.96 31.83
CA GLN A 537 16.29 14.31 32.10
C GLN A 537 16.98 13.29 33.03
N ALA A 538 16.31 12.90 34.13
CA ALA A 538 16.84 11.90 35.05
C ALA A 538 17.00 10.50 34.43
N VAL A 539 16.14 10.11 33.46
CA VAL A 539 16.32 8.88 32.67
C VAL A 539 17.54 8.98 31.76
N PHE A 540 17.69 10.10 31.03
CA PHE A 540 18.86 10.33 30.19
C PHE A 540 20.17 10.31 31.01
N ASP A 541 20.18 10.89 32.20
CA ASP A 541 21.36 10.89 33.07
C ASP A 541 21.71 9.48 33.59
N LYS A 542 20.71 8.61 33.84
CA LYS A 542 20.93 7.18 34.13
C LYS A 542 21.55 6.46 32.92
N VAL A 543 21.09 6.75 31.69
CA VAL A 543 21.59 6.14 30.45
C VAL A 543 23.01 6.61 30.11
N GLU A 544 23.30 7.91 30.23
CA GLU A 544 24.66 8.46 30.06
C GLU A 544 25.64 7.85 31.06
N LYS A 545 25.21 7.66 32.32
CA LYS A 545 25.97 6.93 33.34
C LYS A 545 26.17 5.45 32.98
N ALA A 546 25.16 4.78 32.42
CA ALA A 546 25.28 3.39 31.97
C ALA A 546 26.35 3.25 30.86
N VAL A 547 26.26 4.07 29.81
CA VAL A 547 27.21 4.08 28.69
C VAL A 547 28.63 4.40 29.15
N THR A 548 28.81 5.44 29.97
CA THR A 548 30.14 5.78 30.51
C THR A 548 30.71 4.70 31.44
N SER A 549 29.86 3.99 32.19
CA SER A 549 30.29 2.88 33.05
C SER A 549 30.72 1.62 32.28
N SER A 550 30.29 1.45 31.02
CA SER A 550 30.79 0.36 30.15
C SER A 550 32.12 0.69 29.46
N GLY A 551 32.71 1.86 29.75
CA GLY A 551 33.95 2.33 29.15
C GLY A 551 33.78 3.01 27.78
N GLN A 552 32.54 3.16 27.30
CA GLN A 552 32.25 3.90 26.08
C GLN A 552 32.02 5.40 26.38
N PRO A 553 32.44 6.33 25.51
CA PRO A 553 32.06 7.72 25.65
C PRO A 553 30.54 7.85 25.43
N ALA A 554 29.85 8.61 26.29
CA ALA A 554 28.46 8.97 26.03
C ALA A 554 28.34 9.74 24.70
N PRO A 555 27.33 9.46 23.87
CA PRO A 555 27.11 10.22 22.65
C PRO A 555 26.81 11.69 22.99
N LYS A 556 27.45 12.62 22.28
CA LYS A 556 27.17 14.04 22.45
C LYS A 556 25.84 14.37 21.78
N VAL A 557 24.79 14.48 22.59
CA VAL A 557 23.46 14.93 22.18
C VAL A 557 23.09 16.20 22.93
N ALA A 558 22.40 17.11 22.26
CA ALA A 558 21.82 18.29 22.88
C ALA A 558 20.45 17.93 23.45
N LYS A 559 20.12 18.51 24.61
CA LYS A 559 18.90 18.24 25.39
C LYS A 559 18.15 19.56 25.63
N VAL A 560 16.86 19.63 25.32
CA VAL A 560 15.98 20.79 25.52
C VAL A 560 14.71 20.35 26.25
N ALA A 561 14.46 20.94 27.42
CA ALA A 561 13.22 20.78 28.17
C ALA A 561 12.24 21.90 27.81
N GLY A 562 11.02 21.53 27.42
CA GLY A 562 9.89 22.43 27.21
C GLY A 562 8.76 22.17 28.21
N ASP A 563 7.62 22.85 28.04
CA ASP A 563 6.42 22.53 28.81
C ASP A 563 5.83 21.19 28.32
N GLY A 564 5.60 20.26 29.25
CA GLY A 564 5.15 18.89 28.96
C GLY A 564 5.99 18.09 27.94
N THR A 565 7.21 18.53 27.61
CA THR A 565 7.99 18.01 26.48
C THR A 565 9.49 17.93 26.77
N PHE A 566 10.14 16.90 26.24
CA PHE A 566 11.59 16.73 26.29
C PHE A 566 12.12 16.39 24.89
N THR A 567 13.07 17.19 24.40
CA THR A 567 13.62 17.08 23.04
C THR A 567 15.12 16.79 23.10
N VAL A 568 15.58 15.83 22.30
CA VAL A 568 16.99 15.42 22.23
C VAL A 568 17.42 15.29 20.78
N ALA A 569 18.55 15.90 20.40
CA ALA A 569 19.03 15.90 19.02
C ALA A 569 20.55 15.81 18.89
N THR A 570 21.04 15.57 17.67
CA THR A 570 22.47 15.51 17.34
C THR A 570 23.22 16.84 17.45
N THR A 571 22.52 17.98 17.48
CA THR A 571 23.12 19.33 17.62
C THR A 571 22.26 20.27 18.47
N ASP A 572 22.90 21.23 19.16
CA ASP A 572 22.23 22.27 19.97
C ASP A 572 21.34 23.23 19.16
N GLU A 573 21.59 23.33 17.86
CA GLU A 573 20.76 24.07 16.92
C GLU A 573 19.48 23.29 16.61
N TYR A 574 19.60 22.02 16.19
CA TYR A 574 18.44 21.21 15.84
C TYR A 574 17.58 20.84 17.05
N ALA A 575 18.17 20.68 18.26
CA ALA A 575 17.40 20.43 19.48
C ALA A 575 16.44 21.58 19.83
N LYS A 576 16.79 22.83 19.50
CA LYS A 576 15.91 23.99 19.69
C LYS A 576 14.86 24.06 18.58
N LYS A 577 15.32 23.97 17.33
CA LYS A 577 14.47 23.96 16.12
C LYS A 577 13.37 22.88 16.18
N LEU A 578 13.66 21.73 16.79
CA LEU A 578 12.73 20.61 16.97
C LEU A 578 11.82 20.75 18.20
N ALA A 579 12.21 21.54 19.20
CA ALA A 579 11.42 21.82 20.41
C ALA A 579 10.43 23.00 20.22
N GLU A 580 10.73 23.90 19.29
CA GLU A 580 9.89 25.03 18.89
C GLU A 580 8.75 24.59 17.95
N GLU A 581 7.72 25.44 17.78
CA GLU A 581 6.64 25.19 16.80
C GLU A 581 7.11 25.54 15.38
N GLY A 582 7.30 24.51 14.56
CA GLY A 582 7.64 24.64 13.15
C GLY A 582 6.43 24.64 12.21
N THR A 583 6.69 24.89 10.93
CA THR A 583 5.70 25.14 9.88
C THR A 583 5.59 24.03 8.82
N LEU A 584 5.87 22.77 9.17
CA LEU A 584 5.70 21.64 8.23
C LEU A 584 4.24 21.51 7.75
N GLY A 585 3.27 21.90 8.58
CA GLY A 585 1.85 22.01 8.23
C GLY A 585 1.53 22.99 7.10
N ASP A 586 2.41 23.94 6.77
CA ASP A 586 2.24 24.86 5.64
C ASP A 586 2.70 24.24 4.30
N SER A 587 3.34 23.07 4.32
CA SER A 587 3.83 22.39 3.12
C SER A 587 2.72 21.65 2.39
N GLU A 588 2.54 21.94 1.10
CA GLU A 588 1.66 21.19 0.19
C GLU A 588 2.04 19.71 0.14
N THR A 589 3.35 19.39 0.08
CA THR A 589 3.84 18.00 0.06
C THR A 589 3.45 17.25 1.33
N PHE A 590 3.53 17.90 2.50
CA PHE A 590 3.13 17.30 3.78
C PHE A 590 1.61 17.14 3.89
N THR A 591 0.85 18.22 3.67
CA THR A 591 -0.62 18.22 3.82
C THR A 591 -1.34 17.31 2.83
N THR A 592 -0.77 17.13 1.62
CA THR A 592 -1.29 16.16 0.64
C THR A 592 -0.96 14.72 1.04
N ALA A 593 0.21 14.47 1.63
CA ALA A 593 0.66 13.13 2.04
C ALA A 593 0.08 12.64 3.37
N VAL A 594 -0.16 13.54 4.33
CA VAL A 594 -0.57 13.22 5.71
C VAL A 594 -1.94 13.85 5.98
N PRO A 595 -3.04 13.24 5.50
CA PRO A 595 -4.39 13.78 5.72
C PRO A 595 -4.73 13.76 7.22
N ASP A 596 -5.53 14.73 7.68
CA ASP A 596 -5.98 14.83 9.07
C ASP A 596 -4.85 14.81 10.12
N ALA A 597 -3.65 15.29 9.77
CA ALA A 597 -2.43 15.25 10.58
C ALA A 597 -2.59 15.76 12.04
N ASP A 598 -3.46 16.75 12.26
CA ASP A 598 -3.71 17.34 13.59
C ASP A 598 -4.60 16.47 14.49
N LYS A 599 -5.37 15.54 13.89
CA LYS A 599 -6.19 14.54 14.60
C LYS A 599 -5.46 13.21 14.79
N ALA A 600 -4.43 12.95 13.97
CA ALA A 600 -3.72 11.69 13.94
C ALA A 600 -3.08 11.38 15.31
N THR A 601 -3.20 10.13 15.78
CA THR A 601 -2.51 9.62 16.98
C THR A 601 -1.25 8.84 16.64
N PHE A 602 -1.08 8.50 15.35
CA PHE A 602 0.19 8.08 14.77
C PHE A 602 0.30 8.61 13.34
N ALA A 603 1.52 8.93 12.91
CA ALA A 603 1.79 9.39 11.56
C ALA A 603 3.24 9.13 11.11
N VAL A 604 3.44 9.03 9.81
CA VAL A 604 4.75 8.98 9.13
C VAL A 604 4.74 10.01 8.01
N PHE A 605 5.87 10.65 7.78
CA PHE A 605 6.10 11.47 6.59
C PHE A 605 7.52 11.22 6.08
N VAL A 606 7.68 11.07 4.77
CA VAL A 606 8.97 11.06 4.07
C VAL A 606 8.82 11.90 2.81
N ASP A 607 9.58 12.98 2.75
CA ASP A 607 9.71 13.89 1.62
C ASP A 607 10.80 13.31 0.70
N LEU A 608 10.39 12.66 -0.40
CA LEU A 608 11.31 11.88 -1.23
C LEU A 608 12.20 12.78 -2.09
N ASP A 609 11.69 13.92 -2.57
CA ASP A 609 12.48 14.95 -3.24
C ASP A 609 13.67 15.41 -2.37
N LYS A 610 13.48 15.57 -1.05
CA LYS A 610 14.57 15.92 -0.10
C LYS A 610 15.63 14.83 0.10
N VAL A 611 15.32 13.55 -0.18
CA VAL A 611 16.23 12.41 0.04
C VAL A 611 16.61 11.62 -1.23
N GLU A 612 16.14 12.04 -2.41
CA GLU A 612 16.30 11.41 -3.72
C GLU A 612 17.73 10.87 -3.95
N LYS A 613 18.71 11.75 -3.78
CA LYS A 613 20.15 11.49 -3.97
C LYS A 613 20.73 10.38 -3.09
N TYR A 614 20.08 9.96 -2.01
CA TYR A 614 20.57 8.88 -1.14
C TYR A 614 20.11 7.50 -1.61
N TYR A 615 18.88 7.38 -2.11
CA TYR A 615 18.34 6.10 -2.59
C TYR A 615 18.61 5.87 -4.08
N LEU A 616 18.65 6.93 -4.91
CA LEU A 616 18.94 6.79 -6.34
C LEU A 616 20.41 6.60 -6.69
N LYS A 617 21.35 6.81 -5.76
CA LYS A 617 22.80 6.80 -6.06
C LYS A 617 23.27 5.46 -6.66
N ASP A 618 22.68 4.35 -6.20
CA ASP A 618 22.99 2.98 -6.59
C ASP A 618 21.96 2.41 -7.60
N MET A 619 21.00 3.24 -8.06
CA MET A 619 19.96 2.86 -9.02
C MET A 619 20.29 3.34 -10.44
N GLU A 620 20.10 2.47 -11.41
CA GLU A 620 20.28 2.73 -12.84
C GLU A 620 18.99 2.43 -13.64
N GLY A 621 18.99 2.78 -14.93
CA GLY A 621 17.97 2.35 -15.89
C GLY A 621 16.53 2.69 -15.51
N GLU A 622 15.64 1.72 -15.69
CA GLU A 622 14.20 1.89 -15.43
C GLU A 622 13.87 2.02 -13.94
N ASP A 623 14.58 1.31 -13.05
CA ASP A 623 14.33 1.39 -11.60
C ASP A 623 14.58 2.80 -11.06
N LYS A 624 15.67 3.45 -11.53
CA LYS A 624 15.95 4.86 -11.23
C LYS A 624 14.83 5.77 -11.73
N ALA A 625 14.42 5.61 -12.99
CA ALA A 625 13.38 6.44 -13.60
C ALA A 625 12.02 6.28 -12.88
N ASN A 626 11.67 5.06 -12.47
CA ASN A 626 10.47 4.76 -11.69
C ASN A 626 10.52 5.38 -10.29
N ALA A 627 11.68 5.34 -9.63
CA ALA A 627 11.84 5.91 -8.29
C ALA A 627 11.97 7.45 -8.27
N GLN A 628 12.21 8.09 -9.43
CA GLN A 628 12.13 9.55 -9.64
C GLN A 628 10.70 10.09 -9.78
N VAL A 629 9.73 9.22 -10.04
CA VAL A 629 8.30 9.59 -10.09
C VAL A 629 7.75 9.90 -8.69
N LEU A 630 8.40 9.42 -7.62
CA LEU A 630 7.89 9.47 -6.26
C LEU A 630 8.27 10.78 -5.56
N ARG A 631 7.27 11.58 -5.18
CA ARG A 631 7.43 12.89 -4.52
C ARG A 631 7.53 12.78 -3.00
N ALA A 632 6.67 11.98 -2.39
CA ALA A 632 6.64 11.74 -0.95
C ALA A 632 5.82 10.49 -0.59
N VAL A 633 5.98 10.02 0.65
CA VAL A 633 5.11 9.03 1.30
C VAL A 633 4.61 9.59 2.62
N GLY A 634 3.32 9.44 2.91
CA GLY A 634 2.73 9.81 4.18
C GLY A 634 1.82 8.70 4.71
N LEU A 635 1.78 8.56 6.04
CA LEU A 635 0.81 7.73 6.75
C LEU A 635 0.22 8.61 7.85
N SER A 636 -1.10 8.56 8.03
CA SER A 636 -1.76 9.09 9.23
C SER A 636 -2.81 8.11 9.70
N GLY A 637 -3.20 8.21 10.97
CA GLY A 637 -4.29 7.42 11.50
C GLY A 637 -4.64 7.76 12.95
N THR A 638 -5.79 7.27 13.39
CA THR A 638 -6.28 7.43 14.77
C THR A 638 -6.49 6.06 15.42
N GLN A 639 -6.43 6.02 16.74
CA GLN A 639 -6.68 4.81 17.53
C GLN A 639 -7.53 5.15 18.75
N THR A 640 -8.47 4.27 19.05
CA THR A 640 -9.32 4.26 20.26
C THR A 640 -9.24 2.87 20.89
N ALA A 641 -9.96 2.62 22.00
CA ALA A 641 -9.93 1.31 22.66
C ALA A 641 -10.42 0.12 21.79
N THR A 642 -11.25 0.37 20.78
CA THR A 642 -11.83 -0.68 19.92
C THR A 642 -11.63 -0.46 18.42
N ASP A 643 -11.57 0.79 17.99
CA ASP A 643 -11.58 1.18 16.58
C ASP A 643 -10.33 1.99 16.23
N ALA A 644 -9.76 1.78 15.05
CA ALA A 644 -8.60 2.48 14.52
C ALA A 644 -8.78 2.81 13.03
N THR A 645 -8.22 3.94 12.57
CA THR A 645 -8.23 4.36 11.16
C THR A 645 -6.82 4.54 10.64
N PHE A 646 -6.62 4.41 9.33
CA PHE A 646 -5.41 4.91 8.67
C PHE A 646 -5.66 5.39 7.24
N SER A 647 -4.76 6.25 6.76
CA SER A 647 -4.56 6.57 5.34
C SER A 647 -3.06 6.56 5.04
N LEU A 648 -2.65 5.69 4.12
CA LEU A 648 -1.30 5.64 3.53
C LEU A 648 -1.36 6.25 2.13
N ARG A 649 -0.56 7.30 1.88
CA ARG A 649 -0.48 7.98 0.60
C ARG A 649 0.92 7.91 0.01
N VAL A 650 1.00 7.63 -1.29
CA VAL A 650 2.21 7.76 -2.11
C VAL A 650 1.94 8.86 -3.13
N LEU A 651 2.74 9.93 -3.10
CA LEU A 651 2.59 11.10 -3.96
C LEU A 651 3.51 11.00 -5.17
N PHE A 652 3.09 11.61 -6.28
CA PHE A 652 3.81 11.56 -7.55
C PHE A 652 4.14 12.94 -8.12
N ASN A 653 5.30 13.03 -8.76
CA ASN A 653 5.76 14.16 -9.59
C ASN A 653 5.25 13.96 -11.02
#